data_AF-A0AAV9TXZ3-F1
#
_entry.id   AF-A0AAV9TXZ3-F1
#
_cell.length_a   1.000
_cell.length_b   1.000
_cell.length_c   1.000
_cell.angle_alpha   90.00
_cell.angle_beta   90.00
_cell.angle_gamma   90.00
#
_symmetry.space_group_name_H-M   'P 1'
#
loop_
_entity.id
_entity.type
_entity.pdbx_description
1 polymer ?
#
loop_
_entity_poly.entity_id
_entity_poly.type
_entity_poly.pdbx_seq_one_letter_code
_entity_poly.pdbx_strand_id
1 'polypeptide(L)'
;MYGDLGNKLVQHGKRTQNLAHLPAYQAEIVRAVTREVRDLDKDVTELLEPFQGSFDPSADQATACTVLVNYLSMRRNKRCLLAYHRTRTDKLEELAWRGVDVLDLSGQQVRSNVGSSTGGPNGSADGPTSSLSPQEEEYVRQYGDLLAAYNGQWTDIDLTGSLEPPRDLFIDVRVLKDAGEIQTEYGAINLTKNSQFYVRQGDVERLIAQAPVDSAQYARSVREDTAELASYLLSDKKTGQSPAFLSRQRSQSSALARETAVSDDEDGDEDGDEIAHVTSSETIPEVSEPPSPDEDAEGVIEDGPSILTNLLKKSPPQSHRDPSPEPRPEPLALSDPEPKRTLSTDTPRCEPQRSTERVVDEPTERTPLIPRMSSDSFESYDTNGSTEGVDVEGQKQRPRKKWLRGLKDLTVNVEEHLVHGIQIATSPKAWDRRALWQNAVVAPASCLPAVVVGLLLNVLDALSYGMILFPLGKPIFAGLGSAGISIFYIEVVPFFHNMAQTITDHIGEDQPDAVIATTIVSYAISSMMTGTVFYLMGRFNFGYMVGFIPRHILIGCIGGVGWFLVATGFEVSARMDGSLEYDMDTLHKLFRRDTIPLWVTPLLLAIVLFYSQTRGASKYFLPLYIISIPVVFYFFVFSLDALEPDSLRDNGWIFEGPPSDEPWWYFYTLYKFNLVEWDAVLECVPAMLALTFFGILHVPINVPALALQSGEDNADLDRELKLHGYSNFISGMAGSIQNYLVYANTVFFMRSGGDSRLAGYMLAALTFGVMIIGPKIIGFIPIMMVGTLIFDLGFELLLEAVWLPRKKLKLAEYLTVIVIVLVMGIYDFVIGIGVGIILAFVSLIIQTSRVSAVRASYTGEIVGSTVRRNPSQHHYLQEVRRQIYIVKLTGFLFFGTVVSVEEKIRALIDDSAFAERPIKYLILDLYHVTGLDYSAGEAFNTISRLLDNKGIVLVLSGKDAESEVGRNLRAMGLGNDSIEVTLLPDLNSALESCENELLKTLYASQEELRKGSRHAPTANLDVPTKPDRTSFDLVINSPRRNHLHEAARNALANTESSGTKRWQSFKEPLRLMLQIFQGLSDKNEDFWFRAVGYFVRKEYTAGTVLFTRGEPAKGFYLVEKGILRADYDLPQGSLTESIVAGTTCGELPFFSETDRTATVTVDRDCVAWRMDKEGWQKLQKDQPDVAQELLRVSLKLTSERMTSITSYILTMAG
;
A
#
# COMPACT_ATOMS: atom_id res chain seq x y z
N MET A 1 -15.47 28.58 -5.78
CA MET A 1 -15.05 29.48 -6.88
C MET A 1 -15.68 28.97 -8.16
N TYR A 2 -16.14 29.81 -9.10
CA TYR A 2 -16.61 29.29 -10.39
C TYR A 2 -15.50 28.42 -11.00
N GLY A 3 -15.79 27.17 -11.38
CA GLY A 3 -14.87 26.23 -12.00
C GLY A 3 -14.41 25.02 -11.18
N ASP A 4 -14.67 25.00 -9.87
CA ASP A 4 -14.25 23.88 -9.01
C ASP A 4 -14.92 22.56 -9.43
N LEU A 5 -16.20 22.63 -9.82
CA LEU A 5 -16.96 21.49 -10.34
C LEU A 5 -16.42 21.01 -11.70
N GLY A 6 -16.04 21.94 -12.58
CA GLY A 6 -15.41 21.63 -13.85
C GLY A 6 -14.07 20.92 -13.66
N ASN A 7 -13.28 21.34 -12.67
CA ASN A 7 -12.00 20.69 -12.35
C ASN A 7 -12.20 19.26 -11.81
N LYS A 8 -13.15 19.06 -10.89
CA LYS A 8 -13.52 17.71 -10.41
C LYS A 8 -13.92 16.78 -11.56
N LEU A 9 -14.67 17.30 -12.54
CA LEU A 9 -15.09 16.54 -13.71
C LEU A 9 -13.89 16.13 -14.59
N VAL A 10 -12.92 17.02 -14.81
CA VAL A 10 -11.69 16.71 -15.55
C VAL A 10 -10.82 15.68 -14.81
N GLN A 11 -10.70 15.78 -13.48
CA GLN A 11 -9.99 14.78 -12.68
C GLN A 11 -10.64 13.40 -12.80
N HIS A 12 -11.97 13.33 -12.80
CA HIS A 12 -12.69 12.09 -13.07
C HIS A 12 -12.43 11.55 -14.48
N GLY A 13 -12.41 12.43 -15.49
CA GLY A 13 -12.01 12.08 -16.86
C GLY A 13 -10.60 11.47 -16.92
N LYS A 14 -9.62 12.09 -16.26
CA LYS A 14 -8.24 11.58 -16.19
C LYS A 14 -8.16 10.21 -15.51
N ARG A 15 -8.91 9.97 -14.44
CA ARG A 15 -8.99 8.64 -13.80
C ARG A 15 -9.55 7.59 -14.75
N THR A 16 -10.51 7.97 -15.60
CA THR A 16 -11.16 7.07 -16.57
C THR A 16 -10.18 6.54 -17.61
N GLN A 17 -9.17 7.33 -18.03
CA GLN A 17 -8.16 6.90 -19.01
C GLN A 17 -7.35 5.68 -18.55
N ASN A 18 -7.08 5.58 -17.24
CA ASN A 18 -6.24 4.53 -16.65
C ASN A 18 -7.03 3.25 -16.29
N LEU A 19 -8.37 3.26 -16.43
CA LEU A 19 -9.21 2.11 -16.10
C LEU A 19 -9.47 1.25 -17.35
N ALA A 20 -9.51 -0.06 -17.16
CA ALA A 20 -9.86 -1.02 -18.21
C ALA A 20 -11.37 -0.98 -18.56
N HIS A 21 -12.21 -0.52 -17.63
CA HIS A 21 -13.66 -0.39 -17.80
C HIS A 21 -14.09 1.08 -17.72
N LEU A 22 -15.25 1.41 -18.29
CA LEU A 22 -15.82 2.74 -18.22
C LEU A 22 -16.59 2.92 -16.89
N PRO A 23 -16.22 3.89 -16.03
CA PRO A 23 -16.95 4.19 -14.81
C PRO A 23 -18.28 4.88 -15.11
N ALA A 24 -19.20 4.87 -14.14
CA ALA A 24 -20.52 5.48 -14.26
C ALA A 24 -20.45 6.95 -14.70
N TYR A 25 -21.34 7.34 -15.61
CA TYR A 25 -21.47 8.70 -16.10
C TYR A 25 -21.85 9.66 -14.96
N GLN A 26 -21.07 10.72 -14.77
CA GLN A 26 -21.24 11.68 -13.67
C GLN A 26 -22.33 12.70 -13.97
N ALA A 27 -23.58 12.23 -14.10
CA ALA A 27 -24.72 13.04 -14.51
C ALA A 27 -24.97 14.24 -13.59
N GLU A 28 -24.79 14.08 -12.28
CA GLU A 28 -25.00 15.16 -11.31
C GLU A 28 -23.98 16.27 -11.47
N ILE A 29 -22.69 15.94 -11.59
CA ILE A 29 -21.61 16.91 -11.77
C ILE A 29 -21.75 17.61 -13.12
N VAL A 30 -22.04 16.86 -14.19
CA VAL A 30 -22.29 17.45 -15.52
C VAL A 30 -23.47 18.42 -15.46
N ARG A 31 -24.59 18.04 -14.84
CA ARG A 31 -25.74 18.95 -14.66
C ARG A 31 -25.40 20.16 -13.81
N ALA A 32 -24.59 20.00 -12.77
CA ALA A 32 -24.16 21.09 -11.90
C ALA A 32 -23.25 22.08 -12.63
N VAL A 33 -22.26 21.60 -13.40
CA VAL A 33 -21.41 22.45 -14.24
C VAL A 33 -22.24 23.12 -15.35
N THR A 34 -23.22 22.42 -15.93
CA THR A 34 -24.14 23.01 -16.93
C THR A 34 -25.03 24.08 -16.31
N ARG A 35 -25.52 23.88 -15.09
CA ARG A 35 -26.24 24.90 -14.31
C ARG A 35 -25.34 26.09 -14.03
N GLU A 36 -24.12 25.86 -13.56
CA GLU A 36 -23.14 26.93 -13.32
C GLU A 36 -22.85 27.75 -14.60
N VAL A 37 -22.77 27.11 -15.77
CA VAL A 37 -22.63 27.82 -17.06
C VAL A 37 -23.88 28.65 -17.38
N ARG A 38 -25.08 28.13 -17.11
CA ARG A 38 -26.34 28.88 -17.31
C ARG A 38 -26.51 30.01 -16.31
N ASP A 39 -26.09 29.82 -15.07
CA ASP A 39 -26.12 30.85 -14.04
C ASP A 39 -25.17 31.99 -14.43
N LEU A 40 -23.95 31.67 -14.88
CA LEU A 40 -23.01 32.66 -15.43
C LEU A 40 -23.56 33.38 -16.67
N ASP A 41 -24.29 32.68 -17.54
CA ASP A 41 -24.93 33.27 -18.73
C ASP A 41 -26.10 34.19 -18.32
N LYS A 42 -26.86 33.79 -17.31
CA LYS A 42 -27.92 34.59 -16.72
C LYS A 42 -27.36 35.82 -16.03
N ASP A 43 -26.29 35.70 -15.27
CA ASP A 43 -25.59 36.82 -14.65
C ASP A 43 -25.11 37.83 -15.72
N VAL A 44 -24.54 37.33 -16.83
CA VAL A 44 -24.18 38.19 -17.97
C VAL A 44 -25.41 38.86 -18.59
N THR A 45 -26.52 38.14 -18.71
CA THR A 45 -27.76 38.68 -19.29
C THR A 45 -28.39 39.73 -18.38
N GLU A 46 -28.47 39.50 -17.07
CA GLU A 46 -28.95 40.45 -16.06
C GLU A 46 -28.05 41.70 -16.01
N LEU A 47 -26.73 41.52 -16.10
CA LEU A 47 -25.78 42.64 -16.19
C LEU A 47 -25.98 43.47 -17.47
N LEU A 48 -26.42 42.85 -18.58
CA LEU A 48 -26.63 43.52 -19.86
C LEU A 48 -28.07 44.02 -20.08
N GLU A 49 -29.03 43.57 -19.27
CA GLU A 49 -30.46 43.94 -19.36
C GLU A 49 -30.70 45.47 -19.33
N PRO A 50 -30.02 46.26 -18.47
CA PRO A 50 -30.17 47.72 -18.45
C PRO A 50 -29.80 48.41 -19.77
N PHE A 51 -29.03 47.75 -20.64
CA PHE A 51 -28.48 48.33 -21.86
C PHE A 51 -29.31 48.02 -23.12
N GLN A 52 -30.38 47.22 -23.02
CA GLN A 52 -31.36 46.94 -24.09
C GLN A 52 -30.73 46.68 -25.48
N GLY A 53 -29.61 45.96 -25.54
CA GLY A 53 -28.89 45.59 -26.78
C GLY A 53 -27.91 46.64 -27.32
N SER A 54 -27.83 47.83 -26.71
CA SER A 54 -26.89 48.91 -27.01
C SER A 54 -25.84 49.04 -25.91
N PHE A 55 -25.09 47.97 -25.66
CA PHE A 55 -23.99 47.99 -24.69
C PHE A 55 -22.74 48.59 -25.34
N ASP A 56 -22.28 49.73 -24.83
CA ASP A 56 -20.98 50.30 -25.18
C ASP A 56 -19.94 49.91 -24.11
N PRO A 57 -19.02 48.97 -24.41
CA PRO A 57 -17.99 48.54 -23.46
C PRO A 57 -17.08 49.67 -23.01
N SER A 58 -17.03 50.78 -23.76
CA SER A 58 -16.22 51.95 -23.40
C SER A 58 -16.89 52.83 -22.35
N ALA A 59 -18.23 52.84 -22.27
CA ALA A 59 -19.01 53.66 -21.34
C ALA A 59 -19.18 52.99 -19.97
N ASP A 60 -19.31 51.66 -19.91
CA ASP A 60 -19.57 50.91 -18.67
C ASP A 60 -18.55 49.77 -18.46
N GLN A 61 -17.34 50.18 -18.05
CA GLN A 61 -16.13 49.36 -18.12
C GLN A 61 -16.02 48.31 -17.01
N ALA A 62 -16.59 48.58 -15.83
CA ALA A 62 -16.69 47.60 -14.75
C ALA A 62 -17.61 46.44 -15.15
N THR A 63 -18.75 46.77 -15.77
CA THR A 63 -19.68 45.81 -16.36
C THR A 63 -19.01 45.03 -17.49
N ALA A 64 -18.25 45.69 -18.38
CA ALA A 64 -17.51 45.04 -19.46
C ALA A 64 -16.48 44.02 -18.96
N CYS A 65 -15.72 44.35 -17.91
CA CYS A 65 -14.77 43.43 -17.30
C CYS A 65 -15.46 42.22 -16.67
N THR A 66 -16.54 42.46 -15.92
CA THR A 66 -17.31 41.42 -15.26
C THR A 66 -17.92 40.46 -16.29
N VAL A 67 -18.48 41.01 -17.37
CA VAL A 67 -19.00 40.23 -18.50
C VAL A 67 -17.90 39.39 -19.14
N LEU A 68 -16.69 39.94 -19.34
CA LEU A 68 -15.60 39.16 -19.91
C LEU A 68 -15.13 38.03 -18.98
N VAL A 69 -15.01 38.28 -17.68
CA VAL A 69 -14.61 37.26 -16.69
C VAL A 69 -15.64 36.14 -16.64
N ASN A 70 -16.93 36.47 -16.62
CA ASN A 70 -18.01 35.48 -16.68
C ASN A 70 -17.95 34.71 -18.00
N TYR A 71 -17.71 35.38 -19.13
CA TYR A 71 -17.56 34.73 -20.43
C TYR A 71 -16.36 33.77 -20.50
N LEU A 72 -15.20 34.17 -19.96
CA LEU A 72 -14.02 33.30 -19.88
C LEU A 72 -14.26 32.11 -18.95
N SER A 73 -14.95 32.33 -17.82
CA SER A 73 -15.34 31.27 -16.88
C SER A 73 -16.31 30.28 -17.52
N MET A 74 -17.29 30.77 -18.28
CA MET A 74 -18.18 29.95 -19.11
C MET A 74 -17.40 29.14 -20.15
N ARG A 75 -16.48 29.76 -20.89
CA ARG A 75 -15.64 29.05 -21.88
C ARG A 75 -14.78 27.98 -21.21
N ARG A 76 -14.21 28.24 -20.05
CA ARG A 76 -13.44 27.24 -19.28
C ARG A 76 -14.35 26.08 -18.85
N ASN A 77 -15.52 26.35 -18.26
CA ASN A 77 -16.43 25.31 -17.81
C ASN A 77 -16.96 24.46 -18.99
N LYS A 78 -17.27 25.10 -20.12
CA LYS A 78 -17.60 24.41 -21.39
C LYS A 78 -16.44 23.55 -21.88
N ARG A 79 -15.20 24.04 -21.83
CA ARG A 79 -14.00 23.24 -22.16
C ARG A 79 -13.81 22.04 -21.24
N CYS A 80 -14.02 22.20 -19.92
CA CYS A 80 -13.96 21.09 -18.97
C CYS A 80 -15.02 20.02 -19.27
N LEU A 81 -16.26 20.44 -19.58
CA LEU A 81 -17.33 19.55 -20.02
C LEU A 81 -16.94 18.81 -21.30
N LEU A 82 -16.49 19.53 -22.32
CA LEU A 82 -16.07 18.95 -23.59
C LEU A 82 -14.87 18.00 -23.43
N ALA A 83 -13.91 18.32 -22.57
CA ALA A 83 -12.75 17.47 -22.30
C ALA A 83 -13.17 16.17 -21.61
N TYR A 84 -14.08 16.23 -20.63
CA TYR A 84 -14.64 15.05 -19.99
C TYR A 84 -15.40 14.17 -20.99
N HIS A 85 -16.28 14.77 -21.79
CA HIS A 85 -17.02 14.05 -22.83
C HIS A 85 -16.07 13.46 -23.87
N ARG A 86 -15.12 14.23 -24.39
CA ARG A 86 -14.14 13.74 -25.38
C ARG A 86 -13.33 12.57 -24.83
N THR A 87 -12.86 12.65 -23.59
CA THR A 87 -12.12 11.55 -22.95
C THR A 87 -12.96 10.29 -22.84
N ARG A 88 -14.26 10.42 -22.52
CA ARG A 88 -15.17 9.28 -22.47
C ARG A 88 -15.50 8.76 -23.86
N THR A 89 -15.70 9.64 -24.84
CA THR A 89 -15.89 9.28 -26.25
C THR A 89 -14.66 8.53 -26.79
N ASP A 90 -13.44 9.03 -26.57
CA ASP A 90 -12.20 8.35 -26.94
C ASP A 90 -12.13 6.94 -26.31
N LYS A 91 -12.55 6.81 -25.04
CA LYS A 91 -12.59 5.51 -24.36
C LYS A 91 -13.66 4.58 -24.93
N LEU A 92 -14.82 5.12 -25.32
CA LEU A 92 -15.90 4.37 -25.98
C LEU A 92 -15.49 3.91 -27.38
N GLU A 93 -14.84 4.79 -28.15
CA GLU A 93 -14.23 4.46 -29.45
C GLU A 93 -13.19 3.36 -29.27
N GLU A 94 -12.27 3.49 -28.30
CA GLU A 94 -11.26 2.47 -27.98
C GLU A 94 -11.90 1.11 -27.65
N LEU A 95 -12.95 1.09 -26.83
CA LEU A 95 -13.66 -0.15 -26.48
C LEU A 95 -14.38 -0.75 -27.70
N ALA A 96 -14.97 0.07 -28.57
CA ALA A 96 -15.62 -0.37 -29.79
C ALA A 96 -14.61 -1.02 -30.77
N TRP A 97 -13.43 -0.41 -30.94
CA TRP A 97 -12.35 -0.98 -31.78
C TRP A 97 -11.72 -2.25 -31.20
N ARG A 98 -11.80 -2.46 -29.88
CA ARG A 98 -11.38 -3.70 -29.21
C ARG A 98 -12.41 -4.83 -29.32
N GLY A 99 -13.53 -4.63 -30.03
CA GLY A 99 -14.57 -5.64 -30.23
C GLY A 99 -15.44 -5.91 -29.01
N VAL A 100 -15.41 -5.03 -28.01
CA VAL A 100 -16.21 -5.16 -26.78
C VAL A 100 -17.62 -4.63 -27.03
N ASP A 101 -18.66 -5.44 -26.77
CA ASP A 101 -20.04 -4.93 -26.79
C ASP A 101 -20.33 -4.07 -25.56
N VAL A 102 -20.12 -2.76 -25.74
CA VAL A 102 -20.25 -1.74 -24.70
C VAL A 102 -21.70 -1.64 -24.18
N LEU A 103 -22.70 -2.01 -24.99
CA LEU A 103 -24.10 -1.97 -24.59
C LEU A 103 -24.46 -3.16 -23.69
N ASP A 104 -23.89 -4.35 -23.93
CA ASP A 104 -24.19 -5.55 -23.15
C ASP A 104 -23.50 -5.56 -21.77
N LEU A 105 -22.34 -4.90 -21.64
CA LEU A 105 -21.65 -4.67 -20.36
C LEU A 105 -22.45 -3.79 -19.40
N SER A 106 -23.18 -2.80 -19.92
CA SER A 106 -24.00 -1.87 -19.12
C SER A 106 -25.19 -2.58 -18.45
N GLY A 107 -25.75 -3.60 -19.11
CA GLY A 107 -26.85 -4.42 -18.58
C GLY A 107 -26.40 -5.49 -17.57
N GLN A 108 -25.16 -5.96 -17.65
CA GLN A 108 -24.63 -6.99 -16.73
C GLN A 108 -24.10 -6.43 -15.41
N GLN A 109 -23.57 -5.21 -15.38
CA GLN A 109 -23.10 -4.56 -14.15
C GLN A 109 -24.23 -4.30 -13.14
N VAL A 110 -25.46 -4.12 -13.61
CA VAL A 110 -26.64 -4.00 -12.73
C VAL A 110 -27.06 -5.36 -12.16
N ARG A 111 -26.84 -6.46 -12.88
CA ARG A 111 -27.19 -7.81 -12.38
C ARG A 111 -26.21 -8.34 -11.34
N SER A 112 -24.94 -7.94 -11.36
CA SER A 112 -23.96 -8.34 -10.35
C SER A 112 -24.14 -7.62 -9.00
N ASN A 113 -24.63 -6.38 -8.99
CA ASN A 113 -24.90 -5.64 -7.75
C ASN A 113 -26.21 -6.02 -7.04
N VAL A 114 -27.19 -6.59 -7.75
CA VAL A 114 -28.48 -7.02 -7.18
C VAL A 114 -28.36 -8.30 -6.34
N GLY A 115 -27.21 -8.99 -6.36
CA GLY A 115 -26.96 -10.18 -5.53
C GLY A 115 -26.67 -9.91 -4.04
N SER A 116 -26.69 -8.64 -3.58
CA SER A 116 -26.22 -8.26 -2.24
C SER A 116 -27.17 -7.38 -1.42
N SER A 117 -28.49 -7.51 -1.59
CA SER A 117 -29.44 -6.95 -0.62
C SER A 117 -30.74 -7.74 -0.51
N THR A 118 -30.95 -8.38 0.63
CA THR A 118 -32.22 -8.99 1.03
C THR A 118 -32.95 -8.07 2.02
N GLY A 119 -34.08 -7.50 1.59
CA GLY A 119 -35.29 -7.37 2.41
C GLY A 119 -35.56 -6.06 3.17
N GLY A 120 -36.40 -5.20 2.58
CA GLY A 120 -37.20 -4.18 3.28
C GLY A 120 -38.28 -3.61 2.35
N PRO A 121 -39.60 -3.74 2.64
CA PRO A 121 -40.64 -3.32 1.72
C PRO A 121 -41.06 -1.88 2.03
N ASN A 122 -40.44 -0.90 1.36
CA ASN A 122 -41.01 0.41 1.03
C ASN A 122 -39.94 1.29 0.37
N GLY A 123 -40.06 1.53 -0.94
CA GLY A 123 -39.20 2.45 -1.67
C GLY A 123 -39.48 2.39 -3.17
N SER A 124 -39.83 3.54 -3.74
CA SER A 124 -40.20 3.81 -5.12
C SER A 124 -39.36 3.11 -6.21
N ALA A 125 -40.04 2.71 -7.29
CA ALA A 125 -39.44 2.18 -8.51
C ALA A 125 -38.43 3.16 -9.14
N ASP A 126 -37.13 2.85 -9.04
CA ASP A 126 -36.09 3.38 -9.92
C ASP A 126 -35.49 2.21 -10.71
N GLY A 127 -35.44 2.37 -12.03
CA GLY A 127 -35.01 1.33 -12.97
C GLY A 127 -33.50 1.06 -12.94
N PRO A 128 -33.02 0.06 -13.71
CA PRO A 128 -31.61 -0.29 -13.78
C PRO A 128 -30.80 0.88 -14.37
N THR A 129 -29.98 1.55 -13.56
CA THR A 129 -29.14 2.66 -14.03
C THR A 129 -27.94 2.09 -14.79
N SER A 130 -28.01 2.12 -16.13
CA SER A 130 -26.86 1.95 -17.02
C SER A 130 -25.71 2.86 -16.60
N SER A 131 -24.46 2.37 -16.72
CA SER A 131 -23.25 3.17 -16.46
C SER A 131 -22.99 4.24 -17.53
N LEU A 132 -23.71 4.14 -18.67
CA LEU A 132 -23.68 5.06 -19.79
C LEU A 132 -24.80 6.10 -19.67
N SER A 133 -24.57 7.29 -20.23
CA SER A 133 -25.70 8.21 -20.46
C SER A 133 -26.53 7.74 -21.66
N PRO A 134 -27.83 8.09 -21.75
CA PRO A 134 -28.65 7.77 -22.93
C PRO A 134 -28.06 8.30 -24.25
N GLN A 135 -27.31 9.40 -24.18
CA GLN A 135 -26.62 9.98 -25.35
C GLN A 135 -25.36 9.18 -25.70
N GLU A 136 -24.65 8.64 -24.71
CA GLU A 136 -23.51 7.76 -24.94
C GLU A 136 -23.96 6.43 -25.55
N GLU A 137 -25.09 5.88 -25.11
CA GLU A 137 -25.69 4.68 -25.70
C GLU A 137 -26.05 4.89 -27.18
N GLU A 138 -26.67 6.03 -27.50
CA GLU A 138 -26.98 6.38 -28.89
C GLU A 138 -25.71 6.62 -29.72
N TYR A 139 -24.70 7.30 -29.17
CA TYR A 139 -23.42 7.51 -29.84
C TYR A 139 -22.72 6.19 -30.16
N VAL A 140 -22.65 5.25 -29.20
CA VAL A 140 -22.04 3.93 -29.39
C VAL A 140 -22.79 3.15 -30.47
N ARG A 141 -24.12 3.21 -30.50
CA ARG A 141 -24.93 2.58 -31.55
C ARG A 141 -24.57 3.12 -32.94
N GLN A 142 -24.58 4.44 -33.11
CA GLN A 142 -24.24 5.08 -34.37
C GLN A 142 -22.79 4.83 -34.80
N TYR A 143 -21.86 4.84 -33.85
CA TYR A 143 -20.44 4.55 -34.11
C TYR A 143 -20.23 3.10 -34.51
N GLY A 144 -20.92 2.17 -33.85
CA GLY A 144 -20.94 0.75 -34.21
C GLY A 144 -21.46 0.52 -35.63
N ASP A 145 -22.55 1.18 -36.01
CA ASP A 145 -23.09 1.12 -37.38
C ASP A 145 -22.10 1.65 -38.42
N LEU A 146 -21.40 2.76 -38.11
CA LEU A 146 -20.38 3.35 -38.98
C LEU A 146 -19.16 2.44 -39.10
N LEU A 147 -18.69 1.88 -37.99
CA LEU A 147 -17.58 0.94 -37.95
C LEU A 147 -17.92 -0.34 -38.74
N ALA A 148 -19.15 -0.85 -38.61
CA ALA A 148 -19.63 -1.99 -39.39
C ALA A 148 -19.68 -1.66 -40.89
N ALA A 149 -20.15 -0.47 -41.27
CA ALA A 149 -20.14 -0.02 -42.67
C ALA A 149 -18.72 0.16 -43.23
N TYR A 150 -17.78 0.61 -42.41
CA TYR A 150 -16.38 0.76 -42.79
C TYR A 150 -15.66 -0.60 -42.95
N ASN A 151 -15.82 -1.49 -41.97
CA ASN A 151 -15.29 -2.86 -42.03
C ASN A 151 -15.92 -3.65 -43.19
N GLY A 152 -17.19 -3.37 -43.53
CA GLY A 152 -17.84 -3.98 -44.70
C GLY A 152 -17.19 -3.66 -46.05
N GLN A 153 -16.33 -2.65 -46.14
CA GLN A 153 -15.54 -2.37 -47.35
C GLN A 153 -14.35 -3.34 -47.52
N TRP A 154 -13.92 -3.99 -46.44
CA TRP A 154 -12.77 -4.88 -46.36
C TRP A 154 -13.23 -6.26 -45.91
N THR A 155 -13.82 -7.03 -46.82
CA THR A 155 -14.36 -8.37 -46.49
C THR A 155 -13.29 -9.39 -46.09
N ASP A 156 -12.04 -9.15 -46.51
CA ASP A 156 -10.95 -10.12 -46.40
C ASP A 156 -10.03 -9.84 -45.20
N ILE A 157 -10.21 -8.72 -44.49
CA ILE A 157 -9.33 -8.27 -43.41
C ILE A 157 -10.18 -7.77 -42.24
N ASP A 158 -10.07 -8.42 -41.08
CA ASP A 158 -10.68 -7.93 -39.85
C ASP A 158 -9.82 -6.81 -39.24
N LEU A 159 -10.26 -5.56 -39.43
CA LEU A 159 -9.58 -4.38 -38.89
C LEU A 159 -9.71 -4.24 -37.37
N THR A 160 -10.58 -5.02 -36.73
CA THR A 160 -10.79 -5.04 -35.27
C THR A 160 -10.07 -6.20 -34.57
N GLY A 161 -9.32 -7.02 -35.33
CA GLY A 161 -8.54 -8.14 -34.80
C GLY A 161 -7.28 -7.70 -34.04
N SER A 162 -6.70 -8.62 -33.26
CA SER A 162 -5.44 -8.38 -32.56
C SER A 162 -4.28 -8.16 -33.56
N LEU A 163 -3.43 -7.17 -33.29
CA LEU A 163 -2.18 -6.94 -34.04
C LEU A 163 -1.04 -7.86 -33.58
N GLU A 164 -1.25 -8.61 -32.48
CA GLU A 164 -0.29 -9.59 -31.99
C GLU A 164 -0.44 -10.89 -32.79
N PRO A 165 0.62 -11.39 -33.45
CA PRO A 165 0.54 -12.62 -34.22
C PRO A 165 0.22 -13.80 -33.27
N PRO A 166 -0.78 -14.64 -33.60
CA PRO A 166 -1.16 -15.75 -32.75
C PRO A 166 -0.02 -16.76 -32.65
N ARG A 167 0.23 -17.26 -31.43
CA ARG A 167 1.29 -18.25 -31.19
C ARG A 167 0.97 -19.61 -31.83
N ASP A 168 -0.31 -19.94 -31.92
CA ASP A 168 -0.84 -21.14 -32.54
C ASP A 168 -2.08 -20.80 -33.40
N LEU A 169 -2.21 -21.42 -34.57
CA LEU A 169 -3.33 -21.19 -35.51
C LEU A 169 -4.67 -21.76 -35.00
N PHE A 170 -4.63 -22.71 -34.08
CA PHE A 170 -5.78 -23.42 -33.53
C PHE A 170 -5.76 -23.36 -32.00
N ILE A 171 -6.93 -23.21 -31.40
CA ILE A 171 -7.12 -23.11 -29.96
C ILE A 171 -8.24 -24.05 -29.49
N ASP A 172 -8.10 -24.59 -28.29
CA ASP A 172 -9.17 -25.33 -27.62
C ASP A 172 -10.12 -24.34 -26.94
N VAL A 173 -11.38 -24.32 -27.35
CA VAL A 173 -12.41 -23.44 -26.82
C VAL A 173 -13.51 -24.25 -26.15
N ARG A 174 -13.81 -23.90 -24.89
CA ARG A 174 -14.95 -24.44 -24.15
C ARG A 174 -16.12 -23.48 -24.22
N VAL A 175 -17.26 -23.97 -24.68
CA VAL A 175 -18.50 -23.21 -24.79
C VAL A 175 -19.12 -23.06 -23.41
N LEU A 176 -19.26 -21.82 -22.89
CA LEU A 176 -19.82 -21.58 -21.55
C LEU A 176 -21.35 -21.41 -21.54
N LYS A 177 -21.92 -21.07 -22.69
CA LYS A 177 -23.37 -20.89 -22.94
C LYS A 177 -23.70 -21.42 -24.32
N ASP A 178 -24.87 -22.05 -24.46
CA ASP A 178 -25.37 -22.49 -25.77
C ASP A 178 -25.37 -21.31 -26.75
N ALA A 179 -24.59 -21.42 -27.82
CA ALA A 179 -24.44 -20.39 -28.84
C ALA A 179 -24.99 -20.84 -30.22
N GLY A 180 -25.50 -22.09 -30.31
CA GLY A 180 -26.12 -22.62 -31.51
C GLY A 180 -25.11 -22.94 -32.62
N GLU A 181 -25.59 -23.06 -33.85
CA GLU A 181 -24.79 -23.44 -35.01
C GLU A 181 -24.09 -22.23 -35.64
N ILE A 182 -22.76 -22.28 -35.72
CA ILE A 182 -21.90 -21.23 -36.27
C ILE A 182 -21.26 -21.74 -37.56
N GLN A 183 -21.34 -20.96 -38.63
CA GLN A 183 -20.69 -21.28 -39.90
C GLN A 183 -19.24 -20.81 -39.87
N THR A 184 -18.29 -21.74 -39.96
CA THR A 184 -16.88 -21.45 -40.22
C THR A 184 -16.56 -21.67 -41.70
N GLU A 185 -15.37 -21.26 -42.14
CA GLU A 185 -14.90 -21.48 -43.52
C GLU A 185 -14.88 -22.97 -43.93
N TYR A 186 -14.87 -23.88 -42.94
CA TYR A 186 -14.75 -25.33 -43.13
C TYR A 186 -16.04 -26.11 -42.84
N GLY A 187 -17.11 -25.45 -42.38
CA GLY A 187 -18.39 -26.08 -42.11
C GLY A 187 -19.12 -25.50 -40.91
N ALA A 188 -20.30 -26.04 -40.62
CA ALA A 188 -21.10 -25.58 -39.49
C ALA A 188 -20.71 -26.33 -38.20
N ILE A 189 -20.45 -25.58 -37.12
CA ILE A 189 -20.09 -26.09 -35.79
C ILE A 189 -21.22 -25.72 -34.82
N ASN A 190 -21.82 -26.72 -34.16
CA ASN A 190 -22.88 -26.48 -33.19
C ASN A 190 -22.32 -26.32 -31.77
N LEU A 191 -22.27 -25.09 -31.27
CA LEU A 191 -21.74 -24.72 -29.98
C LEU A 191 -22.79 -24.92 -28.87
N THR A 192 -22.75 -26.10 -28.25
CA THR A 192 -23.59 -26.44 -27.09
C THR A 192 -22.86 -26.16 -25.77
N LYS A 193 -23.59 -25.84 -24.70
CA LYS A 193 -23.01 -25.49 -23.41
C LYS A 193 -22.16 -26.63 -22.87
N ASN A 194 -20.97 -26.29 -22.40
CA ASN A 194 -19.91 -27.18 -21.91
C ASN A 194 -19.22 -28.07 -22.95
N SER A 195 -19.56 -27.99 -24.24
CA SER A 195 -18.77 -28.69 -25.26
C SER A 195 -17.43 -27.99 -25.49
N GLN A 196 -16.40 -28.78 -25.81
CA GLN A 196 -15.07 -28.30 -26.17
C GLN A 196 -14.82 -28.55 -27.66
N PHE A 197 -14.24 -27.56 -28.34
CA PHE A 197 -13.87 -27.67 -29.75
C PHE A 197 -12.45 -27.18 -29.95
N TYR A 198 -11.68 -27.91 -30.77
CA TYR A 198 -10.40 -27.45 -31.27
C TYR A 198 -10.63 -26.78 -32.62
N VAL A 199 -10.53 -25.46 -32.64
CA VAL A 199 -11.00 -24.60 -33.74
C VAL A 199 -9.94 -23.58 -34.08
N ARG A 200 -9.92 -23.13 -35.34
CA ARG A 200 -8.98 -22.09 -35.76
C ARG A 200 -9.26 -20.83 -34.97
N GLN A 201 -8.22 -20.19 -34.43
CA GLN A 201 -8.39 -19.01 -33.57
C GLN A 201 -9.24 -17.95 -34.27
N GLY A 202 -8.98 -17.66 -35.54
CA GLY A 202 -9.73 -16.67 -36.31
C GLY A 202 -11.24 -16.95 -36.44
N ASP A 203 -11.68 -18.21 -36.38
CA ASP A 203 -13.11 -18.57 -36.52
C ASP A 203 -13.91 -18.30 -35.24
N VAL A 204 -13.24 -18.26 -34.09
CA VAL A 204 -13.86 -18.14 -32.75
C VAL A 204 -13.41 -16.92 -31.97
N GLU A 205 -12.41 -16.18 -32.45
CA GLU A 205 -11.85 -14.99 -31.81
C GLU A 205 -12.92 -13.93 -31.51
N ARG A 206 -13.86 -13.71 -32.45
CA ARG A 206 -15.00 -12.80 -32.23
C ARG A 206 -15.95 -13.28 -31.12
N LEU A 207 -16.13 -14.60 -30.96
CA LEU A 207 -16.98 -15.17 -29.90
C LEU A 207 -16.29 -15.11 -28.54
N ILE A 208 -14.96 -15.25 -28.51
CA ILE A 208 -14.13 -15.09 -27.31
C ILE A 208 -14.16 -13.64 -26.85
N ALA A 209 -14.07 -12.67 -27.78
CA ALA A 209 -14.12 -11.24 -27.48
C ALA A 209 -15.50 -10.77 -26.95
N GLN A 210 -16.59 -11.42 -27.36
CA GLN A 210 -17.97 -11.12 -26.92
C GLN A 210 -18.33 -11.73 -25.56
N ALA A 211 -17.57 -12.70 -25.04
CA ALA A 211 -17.80 -13.23 -23.71
C ALA A 211 -17.43 -12.16 -22.66
N PRO A 212 -18.16 -12.03 -21.54
CA PRO A 212 -17.80 -11.10 -20.48
C PRO A 212 -16.35 -11.35 -20.08
N VAL A 213 -15.56 -10.27 -20.03
CA VAL A 213 -14.13 -10.31 -19.69
C VAL A 213 -13.97 -10.91 -18.29
N ASP A 214 -13.80 -12.22 -18.26
CA ASP A 214 -13.22 -13.04 -17.20
C ASP A 214 -12.22 -13.99 -17.89
N SER A 215 -11.27 -13.40 -18.64
CA SER A 215 -10.27 -14.15 -19.38
C SER A 215 -8.94 -13.41 -19.49
N ALA A 216 -8.35 -13.13 -18.32
CA ALA A 216 -6.89 -13.09 -18.17
C ALA A 216 -6.37 -14.14 -17.18
N GLN A 217 -7.23 -15.05 -16.70
CA GLN A 217 -6.87 -16.08 -15.69
C GLN A 217 -7.19 -17.53 -16.08
N TYR A 218 -7.68 -17.79 -17.29
CA TYR A 218 -8.04 -19.15 -17.73
C TYR A 218 -7.46 -19.56 -19.08
N ALA A 219 -6.24 -19.09 -19.40
CA ALA A 219 -5.40 -19.71 -20.42
C ALA A 219 -4.40 -20.68 -19.75
N ARG A 220 -4.92 -21.70 -19.05
CA ARG A 220 -4.20 -22.96 -18.87
C ARG A 220 -4.64 -23.87 -20.01
N SER A 221 -3.66 -24.33 -20.78
CA SER A 221 -3.92 -25.10 -22.00
C SER A 221 -4.60 -26.41 -21.65
N VAL A 222 -5.60 -26.81 -22.44
CA VAL A 222 -6.25 -28.12 -22.35
C VAL A 222 -5.24 -29.27 -22.49
N ARG A 223 -4.04 -29.01 -23.03
CA ARG A 223 -2.89 -29.92 -23.01
C ARG A 223 -2.40 -30.30 -21.60
N GLU A 224 -2.48 -29.41 -20.62
CA GLU A 224 -2.07 -29.70 -19.23
C GLU A 224 -3.14 -30.53 -18.50
N ASP A 225 -4.43 -30.21 -18.69
CA ASP A 225 -5.54 -31.02 -18.17
C ASP A 225 -5.61 -32.41 -18.83
N THR A 226 -5.20 -32.53 -20.10
CA THR A 226 -5.12 -33.83 -20.79
C THR A 226 -3.92 -34.67 -20.32
N ALA A 227 -2.82 -34.05 -19.88
CA ALA A 227 -1.68 -34.74 -19.29
C ALA A 227 -1.98 -35.24 -17.86
N GLU A 228 -2.77 -34.47 -17.09
CA GLU A 228 -3.28 -34.91 -15.78
C GLU A 228 -4.35 -36.00 -15.92
N LEU A 229 -5.26 -35.91 -16.91
CA LEU A 229 -6.23 -36.98 -17.18
C LEU A 229 -5.60 -38.24 -17.80
N ALA A 230 -4.55 -38.10 -18.61
CA ALA A 230 -3.79 -39.24 -19.13
C ALA A 230 -2.97 -39.94 -18.04
N SER A 231 -2.45 -39.21 -17.05
CA SER A 231 -1.83 -39.80 -15.85
C SER A 231 -2.87 -40.39 -14.89
N TYR A 232 -4.09 -39.83 -14.86
CA TYR A 232 -5.24 -40.39 -14.15
C TYR A 232 -5.79 -41.69 -14.80
N LEU A 233 -5.70 -41.83 -16.13
CA LEU A 233 -6.13 -43.04 -16.85
C LEU A 233 -5.04 -44.13 -16.95
N LEU A 234 -3.77 -43.77 -16.76
CA LEU A 234 -2.63 -44.71 -16.74
C LEU A 234 -2.33 -45.29 -15.34
N SER A 235 -2.99 -44.81 -14.28
CA SER A 235 -2.72 -45.20 -12.89
C SER A 235 -3.68 -46.23 -12.30
N ASP A 236 -4.69 -46.72 -13.04
CA ASP A 236 -5.50 -47.84 -12.57
C ASP A 236 -5.29 -49.12 -13.40
N LYS A 237 -4.49 -50.04 -12.83
CA LYS A 237 -4.51 -51.46 -13.15
C LYS A 237 -5.15 -52.18 -11.97
N LYS A 238 -6.46 -52.46 -12.06
CA LYS A 238 -7.05 -53.78 -11.76
C LYS A 238 -8.51 -53.86 -12.24
N THR A 239 -8.70 -54.32 -13.47
CA THR A 239 -9.40 -55.58 -13.80
C THR A 239 -9.57 -55.68 -15.32
N GLY A 240 -9.09 -56.79 -15.88
CA GLY A 240 -8.92 -56.97 -17.31
C GLY A 240 -10.19 -57.38 -18.05
N GLN A 241 -10.25 -56.99 -19.32
CA GLN A 241 -10.52 -57.87 -20.47
C GLN A 241 -10.44 -57.05 -21.77
N SER A 242 -9.48 -57.39 -22.63
CA SER A 242 -9.48 -57.05 -24.06
C SER A 242 -10.57 -57.87 -24.78
N PRO A 243 -11.09 -57.45 -25.95
CA PRO A 243 -10.31 -57.65 -27.18
C PRO A 243 -10.45 -56.58 -28.30
N ALA A 244 -9.33 -56.43 -29.00
CA ALA A 244 -9.11 -56.26 -30.44
C ALA A 244 -10.18 -55.63 -31.34
N PHE A 245 -9.78 -54.53 -32.00
CA PHE A 245 -9.91 -54.45 -33.46
C PHE A 245 -8.71 -53.74 -34.10
N LEU A 246 -8.36 -54.23 -35.29
CA LEU A 246 -7.09 -54.12 -35.99
C LEU A 246 -6.84 -52.78 -36.70
N SER A 247 -5.55 -52.43 -36.76
CA SER A 247 -4.80 -51.90 -37.92
C SER A 247 -5.33 -50.67 -38.67
N ARG A 248 -4.52 -49.61 -38.72
CA ARG A 248 -4.02 -49.10 -40.02
C ARG A 248 -2.76 -48.24 -39.89
N GLN A 249 -1.80 -48.58 -40.75
CA GLN A 249 -0.59 -47.83 -41.08
C GLN A 249 -0.90 -46.36 -41.42
N ARG A 250 -0.02 -45.47 -41.00
CA ARG A 250 0.09 -44.11 -41.57
C ARG A 250 1.39 -44.04 -42.35
N SER A 251 1.25 -44.01 -43.67
CA SER A 251 2.27 -43.66 -44.63
C SER A 251 2.73 -42.21 -44.42
N GLN A 252 4.04 -42.01 -44.42
CA GLN A 252 4.68 -40.74 -44.72
C GLN A 252 4.51 -40.42 -46.21
N SER A 253 4.34 -39.14 -46.56
CA SER A 253 5.19 -38.52 -47.59
C SER A 253 4.95 -37.01 -47.72
N SER A 254 6.07 -36.31 -47.83
CA SER A 254 6.23 -34.94 -48.32
C SER A 254 6.16 -34.87 -49.84
N ALA A 255 5.84 -33.66 -50.32
CA ALA A 255 6.39 -32.98 -51.50
C ALA A 255 6.24 -33.60 -52.92
N LEU A 256 5.40 -32.91 -53.71
CA LEU A 256 5.60 -32.40 -55.08
C LEU A 256 6.57 -33.09 -56.07
N ALA A 257 6.00 -33.40 -57.25
CA ALA A 257 6.50 -33.20 -58.64
C ALA A 257 7.97 -33.57 -58.97
N ARG A 258 8.32 -34.31 -60.04
CA ARG A 258 7.80 -34.27 -61.43
C ARG A 258 8.43 -35.43 -62.25
N GLU A 259 7.61 -36.04 -63.10
CA GLU A 259 7.85 -36.72 -64.40
C GLU A 259 9.18 -37.43 -64.79
N THR A 260 9.02 -38.74 -65.02
CA THR A 260 9.44 -39.59 -66.18
C THR A 260 10.91 -39.94 -66.47
N ALA A 261 11.18 -41.26 -66.27
CA ALA A 261 11.62 -42.26 -67.25
C ALA A 261 13.13 -42.62 -67.41
N VAL A 262 13.42 -43.88 -67.01
CA VAL A 262 14.26 -44.93 -67.67
C VAL A 262 15.69 -45.22 -67.15
N SER A 263 15.85 -46.51 -66.83
CA SER A 263 17.00 -47.46 -66.83
C SER A 263 18.15 -47.41 -65.80
N ASP A 264 18.18 -48.50 -65.03
CA ASP A 264 19.26 -49.51 -64.82
C ASP A 264 20.55 -49.19 -64.03
N ASP A 265 20.65 -49.92 -62.92
CA ASP A 265 21.72 -50.83 -62.46
C ASP A 265 23.04 -50.35 -61.80
N GLU A 266 23.35 -51.12 -60.74
CA GLU A 266 24.65 -51.53 -60.16
C GLU A 266 25.33 -50.71 -59.03
N ASP A 267 25.23 -51.32 -57.83
CA ASP A 267 26.29 -51.92 -57.00
C ASP A 267 27.26 -51.11 -56.11
N GLY A 268 27.39 -51.66 -54.88
CA GLY A 268 28.65 -51.85 -54.13
C GLY A 268 28.83 -50.89 -52.94
N ASP A 269 28.37 -51.21 -51.73
CA ASP A 269 28.93 -52.15 -50.72
C ASP A 269 30.31 -51.76 -50.16
N GLU A 270 30.39 -51.62 -48.83
CA GLU A 270 31.14 -52.52 -47.91
C GLU A 270 31.31 -51.89 -46.51
N ASP A 271 30.41 -52.27 -45.60
CA ASP A 271 30.58 -53.15 -44.42
C ASP A 271 31.77 -53.08 -43.43
N GLY A 272 31.40 -53.29 -42.15
CA GLY A 272 32.14 -54.16 -41.20
C GLY A 272 32.33 -53.56 -39.80
N ASP A 273 31.42 -53.63 -38.81
CA ASP A 273 31.04 -54.76 -37.90
C ASP A 273 32.19 -55.28 -37.00
N GLU A 274 32.10 -55.61 -35.69
CA GLU A 274 31.03 -56.26 -34.88
C GLU A 274 31.40 -56.38 -33.34
N ILE A 275 30.38 -56.47 -32.45
CA ILE A 275 30.22 -57.26 -31.16
C ILE A 275 30.94 -56.83 -29.83
N ALA A 276 30.28 -56.31 -28.76
CA ALA A 276 29.45 -56.86 -27.62
C ALA A 276 30.25 -57.53 -26.45
N HIS A 277 30.03 -57.39 -25.12
CA HIS A 277 28.90 -57.06 -24.20
C HIS A 277 29.39 -56.62 -22.78
N VAL A 278 28.47 -56.02 -21.97
CA VAL A 278 28.27 -56.07 -20.47
C VAL A 278 28.38 -54.74 -19.66
N THR A 279 27.21 -54.27 -19.17
CA THR A 279 26.82 -53.41 -18.01
C THR A 279 27.65 -52.22 -17.51
N SER A 280 27.05 -51.01 -17.48
CA SER A 280 26.86 -50.11 -16.30
C SER A 280 26.75 -48.61 -16.66
N SER A 281 26.01 -47.86 -15.83
CA SER A 281 26.05 -46.41 -15.51
C SER A 281 25.66 -45.30 -16.52
N GLU A 282 25.06 -44.25 -15.93
CA GLU A 282 25.01 -42.81 -16.30
C GLU A 282 24.18 -42.39 -17.54
N THR A 283 23.06 -41.66 -17.42
CA THR A 283 22.89 -40.26 -16.95
C THR A 283 23.97 -39.33 -17.51
N ILE A 284 23.67 -38.64 -18.60
CA ILE A 284 24.53 -37.59 -19.18
C ILE A 284 24.23 -36.26 -18.47
N PRO A 285 25.21 -35.65 -17.80
CA PRO A 285 25.14 -34.31 -17.24
C PRO A 285 25.62 -33.26 -18.26
N GLU A 286 25.17 -32.01 -18.08
CA GLU A 286 25.83 -30.82 -18.60
C GLU A 286 27.30 -30.79 -18.12
N VAL A 287 28.24 -30.53 -19.04
CA VAL A 287 29.66 -30.39 -18.72
C VAL A 287 30.16 -29.01 -19.15
N SER A 288 30.79 -28.34 -18.18
CA SER A 288 31.62 -27.14 -18.31
C SER A 288 33.01 -27.50 -18.86
N GLU A 289 33.64 -26.57 -19.59
CA GLU A 289 35.02 -26.72 -20.06
C GLU A 289 36.07 -26.61 -18.91
N PRO A 290 37.27 -27.19 -19.07
CA PRO A 290 38.16 -27.61 -17.98
C PRO A 290 39.30 -26.62 -17.65
N PRO A 291 40.02 -26.83 -16.51
CA PRO A 291 41.07 -25.95 -16.01
C PRO A 291 42.47 -26.34 -16.55
N SER A 292 43.42 -25.41 -16.46
CA SER A 292 44.86 -25.68 -16.62
C SER A 292 45.64 -25.41 -15.30
N PRO A 293 46.78 -26.09 -15.08
CA PRO A 293 47.30 -26.39 -13.74
C PRO A 293 48.47 -25.48 -13.29
N ASP A 294 48.68 -25.44 -11.97
CA ASP A 294 49.88 -24.89 -11.32
C ASP A 294 50.99 -25.96 -11.23
N GLU A 295 52.24 -25.62 -11.57
CA GLU A 295 53.48 -26.00 -10.84
C GLU A 295 54.75 -25.33 -11.45
N ASP A 296 55.49 -24.66 -10.56
CA ASP A 296 56.96 -24.50 -10.42
C ASP A 296 57.91 -23.84 -11.45
N ALA A 297 58.79 -23.01 -10.86
CA ALA A 297 60.22 -22.76 -11.15
C ALA A 297 60.69 -21.70 -12.21
N GLU A 298 61.28 -20.64 -11.65
CA GLU A 298 62.46 -19.83 -12.06
C GLU A 298 62.68 -19.35 -13.53
N GLY A 299 62.65 -18.01 -13.71
CA GLY A 299 63.80 -17.22 -14.22
C GLY A 299 63.86 -16.75 -15.69
N VAL A 300 63.89 -15.39 -15.86
CA VAL A 300 64.77 -14.59 -16.77
C VAL A 300 64.45 -14.60 -18.30
N ILE A 301 64.41 -13.54 -19.14
CA ILE A 301 64.54 -12.04 -19.14
C ILE A 301 64.05 -11.51 -20.54
N GLU A 302 63.58 -10.24 -20.61
CA GLU A 302 63.47 -9.26 -21.75
C GLU A 302 62.52 -9.55 -22.96
N ASP A 303 61.76 -8.63 -23.57
CA ASP A 303 61.69 -7.14 -23.66
C ASP A 303 60.25 -6.78 -24.16
N GLY A 304 59.50 -5.83 -23.60
CA GLY A 304 59.49 -4.40 -23.99
C GLY A 304 58.04 -3.84 -24.09
N PRO A 305 57.78 -2.53 -23.87
CA PRO A 305 56.54 -2.03 -23.25
C PRO A 305 55.61 -1.17 -24.15
N SER A 306 54.31 -1.15 -23.82
CA SER A 306 53.30 -0.29 -24.46
C SER A 306 53.07 1.05 -23.70
N ILE A 307 52.60 2.02 -24.48
CA ILE A 307 52.80 3.48 -24.37
C ILE A 307 52.01 4.18 -23.24
N LEU A 308 51.10 3.49 -22.55
CA LEU A 308 50.21 4.12 -21.57
C LEU A 308 50.86 4.36 -20.19
N THR A 309 51.93 3.63 -19.87
CA THR A 309 52.68 3.77 -18.61
C THR A 309 53.62 5.00 -18.61
N ASN A 310 53.97 5.51 -19.79
CA ASN A 310 54.88 6.67 -19.94
C ASN A 310 54.20 8.04 -19.79
N LEU A 311 52.87 8.10 -19.75
CA LEU A 311 52.14 9.38 -19.64
C LEU A 311 51.80 9.79 -18.21
N LEU A 312 51.88 8.87 -17.23
CA LEU A 312 51.47 9.15 -15.84
C LEU A 312 52.61 9.40 -14.85
N LYS A 313 53.87 9.47 -15.29
CA LYS A 313 55.02 9.75 -14.40
C LYS A 313 55.94 10.82 -14.96
N LYS A 314 55.58 12.10 -14.79
CA LYS A 314 56.57 13.19 -14.75
C LYS A 314 56.21 14.22 -13.68
N SER A 315 56.86 14.09 -12.53
CA SER A 315 57.24 15.21 -11.66
C SER A 315 58.75 15.42 -11.80
N PRO A 316 59.28 16.65 -11.64
CA PRO A 316 60.68 16.77 -11.20
C PRO A 316 60.84 17.91 -10.14
N PRO A 317 62.02 18.12 -9.55
CA PRO A 317 62.48 17.43 -8.35
C PRO A 317 62.98 18.39 -7.24
N GLN A 318 63.21 17.89 -6.04
CA GLN A 318 63.95 18.61 -4.98
C GLN A 318 65.44 18.23 -5.00
N SER A 319 66.33 19.16 -4.63
CA SER A 319 67.71 18.84 -4.21
C SER A 319 68.26 19.76 -3.09
N HIS A 320 68.60 19.09 -1.98
CA HIS A 320 69.81 19.17 -1.11
C HIS A 320 70.16 20.34 -0.14
N ARG A 321 70.36 19.90 1.14
CA ARG A 321 71.45 20.13 2.15
C ARG A 321 71.39 21.29 3.18
N ASP A 322 71.21 20.90 4.47
CA ASP A 322 71.96 21.14 5.75
C ASP A 322 72.81 22.42 6.00
N PRO A 323 73.23 22.76 7.26
CA PRO A 323 72.72 22.51 8.63
C PRO A 323 72.72 23.78 9.57
N SER A 324 72.28 23.64 10.83
CA SER A 324 72.29 24.60 11.98
C SER A 324 73.66 25.30 12.25
N PRO A 325 73.81 26.44 12.99
CA PRO A 325 73.38 26.66 14.40
C PRO A 325 72.99 28.12 14.83
N GLU A 326 72.60 28.26 16.12
CA GLU A 326 72.26 29.45 16.97
C GLU A 326 73.21 30.68 16.88
N PRO A 327 73.03 31.87 17.57
CA PRO A 327 72.08 32.27 18.67
C PRO A 327 71.47 33.71 18.64
N ARG A 328 70.43 33.92 19.50
CA ARG A 328 70.03 35.09 20.38
C ARG A 328 70.09 36.56 19.89
N PRO A 329 69.39 37.54 20.54
CA PRO A 329 68.41 37.46 21.65
C PRO A 329 67.08 38.26 21.45
N GLU A 330 66.09 37.95 22.31
CA GLU A 330 65.10 38.79 23.05
C GLU A 330 64.76 40.25 22.65
N PRO A 331 63.65 40.85 23.16
CA PRO A 331 62.68 40.35 24.17
C PRO A 331 61.18 40.48 23.77
N LEU A 332 60.32 39.50 24.12
CA LEU A 332 59.46 39.33 25.34
C LEU A 332 58.09 40.05 25.24
N ALA A 333 56.95 39.45 25.59
CA ALA A 333 56.70 38.44 26.63
C ALA A 333 55.50 37.47 26.36
N LEU A 334 55.59 36.34 27.06
CA LEU A 334 54.68 35.19 27.30
C LEU A 334 53.37 35.59 28.07
N SER A 335 52.31 34.77 28.32
CA SER A 335 52.12 33.32 28.61
C SER A 335 50.59 32.97 28.73
N ASP A 336 50.19 31.70 28.47
CA ASP A 336 49.00 30.99 29.04
C ASP A 336 49.26 30.55 30.52
N PRO A 337 48.45 29.78 31.33
CA PRO A 337 47.06 29.26 31.24
C PRO A 337 46.20 29.35 32.57
N GLU A 338 44.85 29.11 32.49
CA GLU A 338 43.83 28.75 33.53
C GLU A 338 43.70 29.57 34.87
N PRO A 339 42.70 29.42 35.79
CA PRO A 339 41.23 29.18 35.78
C PRO A 339 40.43 30.19 36.72
N LYS A 340 39.13 29.93 37.00
CA LYS A 340 38.25 30.39 38.15
C LYS A 340 37.42 31.71 38.10
N ARG A 341 36.15 31.52 38.47
CA ARG A 341 35.19 32.30 39.31
C ARG A 341 35.36 33.83 39.55
N THR A 342 34.18 34.48 39.48
CA THR A 342 33.65 35.62 40.28
C THR A 342 34.20 37.04 40.09
N LEU A 343 33.29 37.89 39.58
CA LEU A 343 32.76 39.15 40.16
C LEU A 343 33.72 40.31 40.58
N SER A 344 33.16 41.52 40.45
CA SER A 344 33.53 42.84 41.02
C SER A 344 34.62 43.64 40.29
N THR A 345 34.29 44.67 39.50
CA THR A 345 33.86 46.07 39.84
C THR A 345 34.99 46.98 40.29
N ASP A 346 35.16 48.11 39.58
CA ASP A 346 35.12 49.50 40.12
C ASP A 346 35.79 50.47 39.12
N THR A 347 35.01 51.23 38.33
CA THR A 347 34.55 52.63 38.55
C THR A 347 35.67 53.68 38.64
N PRO A 348 35.51 54.84 37.96
CA PRO A 348 35.02 55.98 38.72
C PRO A 348 34.10 56.94 37.95
N ARG A 349 33.23 57.62 38.71
CA ARG A 349 32.54 58.90 38.39
C ARG A 349 31.44 58.88 37.32
N CYS A 350 30.19 58.76 37.77
CA CYS A 350 29.21 59.86 37.68
C CYS A 350 27.96 59.53 38.52
N GLU A 351 27.99 59.98 39.77
CA GLU A 351 26.82 60.58 40.45
C GLU A 351 26.64 62.01 39.89
N PRO A 352 25.44 62.63 39.87
CA PRO A 352 24.41 62.66 40.93
C PRO A 352 23.08 61.99 40.52
N GLN A 353 22.42 61.26 41.42
CA GLN A 353 21.41 61.72 42.40
C GLN A 353 20.13 62.26 41.73
N ARG A 354 19.07 61.44 41.76
CA ARG A 354 18.01 61.39 42.80
C ARG A 354 17.15 62.64 42.81
N SER A 355 15.85 62.46 42.59
CA SER A 355 14.80 62.58 43.61
C SER A 355 13.42 62.69 42.96
N THR A 356 12.38 62.36 43.74
CA THR A 356 10.95 62.74 43.58
C THR A 356 10.21 62.13 42.39
N GLU A 357 9.08 61.40 42.49
CA GLU A 357 8.07 61.09 43.52
C GLU A 357 7.38 59.77 43.08
N ARG A 358 7.19 58.75 43.95
CA ARG A 358 6.05 58.50 44.87
C ARG A 358 4.71 58.35 44.12
N VAL A 359 3.87 57.33 44.30
CA VAL A 359 3.31 56.61 45.49
C VAL A 359 2.83 55.23 44.96
N VAL A 360 3.17 54.03 45.46
CA VAL A 360 2.95 53.36 46.77
C VAL A 360 1.49 52.90 47.00
N ASP A 361 1.34 51.76 47.69
CA ASP A 361 0.18 51.24 48.44
C ASP A 361 -0.87 50.28 47.81
N GLU A 362 -0.98 49.07 48.40
CA GLU A 362 -2.28 48.47 48.75
C GLU A 362 -3.09 49.50 49.56
N PRO A 363 -4.39 49.76 49.30
CA PRO A 363 -5.44 48.80 49.68
C PRO A 363 -6.77 48.86 48.86
N THR A 364 -7.61 47.84 49.05
CA THR A 364 -9.10 47.86 48.98
C THR A 364 -9.84 48.21 47.68
N GLU A 365 -10.59 47.20 47.19
CA GLU A 365 -12.04 47.23 46.93
C GLU A 365 -12.71 48.50 46.32
N ARG A 366 -13.44 48.26 45.20
CA ARG A 366 -14.80 48.72 44.82
C ARG A 366 -15.01 49.63 43.59
N THR A 367 -15.39 48.98 42.48
CA THR A 367 -16.64 49.17 41.65
C THR A 367 -16.82 50.45 40.81
N PRO A 368 -17.65 50.49 39.71
CA PRO A 368 -18.89 49.73 39.49
C PRO A 368 -19.22 49.23 38.06
N LEU A 369 -19.77 48.01 38.00
CA LEU A 369 -21.04 47.71 37.33
C LEU A 369 -21.75 46.64 38.19
N ILE A 370 -22.21 47.07 39.38
CA ILE A 370 -23.11 46.30 40.27
C ILE A 370 -24.56 46.43 39.73
N PRO A 371 -25.50 45.49 40.00
CA PRO A 371 -25.38 44.28 40.80
C PRO A 371 -25.77 42.99 40.06
N ARG A 372 -24.98 41.94 40.27
CA ARG A 372 -25.57 40.64 40.59
C ARG A 372 -26.04 40.70 42.04
N MET A 373 -27.34 40.48 42.25
CA MET A 373 -27.89 40.16 43.57
C MET A 373 -27.45 38.78 44.02
N SER A 374 -27.26 38.68 45.33
CA SER A 374 -27.06 37.50 46.15
C SER A 374 -28.32 36.65 46.30
N SER A 375 -28.06 35.38 46.68
CA SER A 375 -28.85 34.50 47.56
C SER A 375 -30.36 34.41 47.35
N ASP A 376 -30.80 33.20 46.99
CA ASP A 376 -31.70 32.38 47.81
C ASP A 376 -31.70 30.99 47.16
N SER A 377 -31.23 29.96 47.87
CA SER A 377 -32.06 28.94 48.54
C SER A 377 -32.98 28.17 47.59
N PHE A 378 -33.14 26.88 47.90
CA PHE A 378 -34.08 25.91 47.29
C PHE A 378 -33.57 25.26 45.98
N GLU A 379 -33.15 24.00 46.07
CA GLU A 379 -33.99 22.79 46.01
C GLU A 379 -34.37 22.43 44.57
N SER A 380 -33.95 21.22 44.19
CA SER A 380 -34.69 20.24 43.39
C SER A 380 -35.27 20.70 42.03
N TYR A 381 -34.78 20.12 40.94
CA TYR A 381 -35.32 18.85 40.44
C TYR A 381 -34.57 18.43 39.18
N ASP A 382 -34.24 17.15 39.16
CA ASP A 382 -33.82 16.39 37.98
C ASP A 382 -34.76 16.58 36.80
N THR A 383 -34.23 16.46 35.59
CA THR A 383 -34.87 15.64 34.54
C THR A 383 -33.91 15.35 33.39
N ASN A 384 -33.41 14.11 33.40
CA ASN A 384 -33.21 13.18 32.28
C ASN A 384 -32.91 13.70 30.87
N GLY A 385 -31.79 13.22 30.32
CA GLY A 385 -31.59 13.19 28.87
C GLY A 385 -30.21 12.69 28.47
N SER A 386 -29.97 11.39 28.57
CA SER A 386 -28.82 10.70 28.02
C SER A 386 -28.78 10.80 26.49
N THR A 387 -27.72 11.39 25.95
CA THR A 387 -27.28 11.15 24.57
C THR A 387 -25.77 11.27 24.52
N GLU A 388 -25.11 10.12 24.40
CA GLU A 388 -23.68 10.02 24.10
C GLU A 388 -23.44 10.56 22.69
N GLY A 389 -22.69 11.65 22.60
CA GLY A 389 -22.08 12.17 21.39
C GLY A 389 -20.56 12.11 21.56
N VAL A 390 -19.98 11.12 20.90
CA VAL A 390 -18.60 10.99 20.39
C VAL A 390 -17.71 12.22 20.60
N ASP A 391 -16.66 12.07 21.41
CA ASP A 391 -15.57 13.04 21.52
C ASP A 391 -14.32 12.50 20.81
N VAL A 392 -13.89 13.23 19.78
CA VAL A 392 -12.71 12.98 18.95
C VAL A 392 -11.67 14.01 19.34
N GLU A 393 -10.68 13.63 20.14
CA GLU A 393 -9.31 14.14 19.99
C GLU A 393 -8.31 13.37 20.87
N GLY A 394 -7.44 12.62 20.18
CA GLY A 394 -6.37 11.87 20.81
C GLY A 394 -5.21 12.77 21.24
N GLN A 395 -5.01 12.88 22.56
CA GLN A 395 -3.71 13.21 23.13
C GLN A 395 -3.25 12.09 24.07
N LYS A 396 -2.25 11.30 23.64
CA LYS A 396 -1.54 10.32 24.47
C LYS A 396 -0.76 11.04 25.57
N GLN A 397 -1.21 10.95 26.83
CA GLN A 397 -0.40 11.31 27.98
C GLN A 397 0.71 10.27 28.21
N ARG A 398 1.97 10.72 28.31
CA ARG A 398 3.13 9.88 28.68
C ARG A 398 3.04 9.47 30.17
N PRO A 399 3.21 8.20 30.55
CA PRO A 399 3.23 7.83 31.96
C PRO A 399 4.64 7.99 32.54
N ARG A 400 4.75 8.74 33.64
CA ARG A 400 5.94 8.83 34.49
C ARG A 400 5.76 7.89 35.69
N LYS A 401 6.81 7.13 36.00
CA LYS A 401 6.95 6.07 37.04
C LYS A 401 6.16 6.32 38.34
N LYS A 402 5.21 5.42 38.66
CA LYS A 402 4.61 5.23 40.01
C LYS A 402 4.27 3.75 40.26
N TRP A 403 5.27 2.94 40.56
CA TRP A 403 5.09 1.50 40.85
C TRP A 403 4.66 1.21 42.30
N LEU A 404 4.86 2.14 43.24
CA LEU A 404 4.71 1.89 44.68
C LEU A 404 3.38 2.34 45.33
N ARG A 405 2.44 2.94 44.59
CA ARG A 405 1.10 3.30 45.15
C ARG A 405 0.01 2.27 44.83
N GLY A 406 0.10 1.55 43.71
CA GLY A 406 -0.94 0.61 43.29
C GLY A 406 -1.16 -0.57 44.25
N LEU A 407 -0.13 -1.04 44.94
CA LEU A 407 -0.23 -2.17 45.89
C LEU A 407 -1.01 -1.83 47.17
N LYS A 408 -1.02 -0.56 47.59
CA LYS A 408 -1.79 -0.11 48.78
C LYS A 408 -3.25 0.18 48.44
N ASP A 409 -3.51 0.73 47.25
CA ASP A 409 -4.87 1.01 46.82
C ASP A 409 -5.64 -0.27 46.44
N LEU A 410 -4.95 -1.32 45.95
CA LEU A 410 -5.56 -2.62 45.65
C LEU A 410 -6.01 -3.37 46.91
N THR A 411 -5.26 -3.28 48.01
CA THR A 411 -5.55 -4.02 49.25
C THR A 411 -6.72 -3.40 50.01
N VAL A 412 -6.83 -2.07 50.03
CA VAL A 412 -7.94 -1.35 50.68
C VAL A 412 -9.26 -1.55 49.91
N ASN A 413 -9.24 -1.52 48.57
CA ASN A 413 -10.45 -1.72 47.77
C ASN A 413 -11.00 -3.16 47.83
N VAL A 414 -10.12 -4.18 47.92
CA VAL A 414 -10.57 -5.57 48.05
C VAL A 414 -11.20 -5.81 49.41
N GLU A 415 -10.66 -5.22 50.48
CA GLU A 415 -11.21 -5.35 51.83
C GLU A 415 -12.59 -4.68 51.95
N GLU A 416 -12.77 -3.48 51.38
CA GLU A 416 -14.08 -2.81 51.35
C GLU A 416 -15.13 -3.56 50.51
N HIS A 417 -14.77 -4.07 49.33
CA HIS A 417 -15.69 -4.85 48.50
C HIS A 417 -16.07 -6.19 49.14
N LEU A 418 -15.14 -6.85 49.84
CA LEU A 418 -15.39 -8.10 50.56
C LEU A 418 -16.31 -7.87 51.76
N VAL A 419 -16.06 -6.82 52.56
CA VAL A 419 -16.89 -6.46 53.72
C VAL A 419 -18.30 -6.05 53.27
N HIS A 420 -18.42 -5.29 52.19
CA HIS A 420 -19.72 -4.90 51.64
C HIS A 420 -20.48 -6.11 51.04
N GLY A 421 -19.77 -7.01 50.35
CA GLY A 421 -20.34 -8.27 49.85
C GLY A 421 -20.83 -9.20 50.98
N ILE A 422 -20.08 -9.31 52.08
CA ILE A 422 -20.45 -10.08 53.27
C ILE A 422 -21.63 -9.44 53.99
N GLN A 423 -21.70 -8.10 54.09
CA GLN A 423 -22.85 -7.38 54.67
C GLN A 423 -24.15 -7.55 53.85
N ILE A 424 -24.06 -7.58 52.53
CA ILE A 424 -25.21 -7.84 51.63
C ILE A 424 -25.63 -9.32 51.70
N ALA A 425 -24.68 -10.25 51.80
CA ALA A 425 -24.96 -11.68 51.95
C ALA A 425 -25.58 -12.05 53.31
N THR A 426 -25.31 -11.26 54.36
CA THR A 426 -25.80 -11.52 55.73
C THR A 426 -27.09 -10.77 56.08
N SER A 427 -27.64 -9.95 55.17
CA SER A 427 -28.87 -9.17 55.37
C SER A 427 -30.05 -9.67 54.49
N PRO A 428 -30.82 -10.68 54.95
CA PRO A 428 -31.85 -11.36 54.13
C PRO A 428 -33.07 -10.50 53.78
N LYS A 429 -33.22 -9.30 54.36
CA LYS A 429 -34.32 -8.35 54.05
C LYS A 429 -34.05 -7.48 52.82
N ALA A 430 -32.81 -7.40 52.34
CA ALA A 430 -32.43 -6.59 51.17
C ALA A 430 -32.46 -7.37 49.84
N TRP A 431 -32.80 -8.67 49.89
CA TRP A 431 -32.77 -9.54 48.72
C TRP A 431 -34.04 -9.37 47.88
N ASP A 432 -33.88 -8.85 46.67
CA ASP A 432 -34.94 -8.91 45.67
C ASP A 432 -35.09 -10.34 45.17
N ARG A 433 -36.21 -10.99 45.53
CA ARG A 433 -36.52 -12.38 45.18
C ARG A 433 -36.49 -12.63 43.67
N ARG A 434 -36.81 -11.64 42.84
CA ARG A 434 -36.77 -11.79 41.37
C ARG A 434 -35.34 -11.74 40.84
N ALA A 435 -34.54 -10.79 41.32
CA ALA A 435 -33.13 -10.71 40.95
C ALA A 435 -32.36 -11.95 41.44
N LEU A 436 -32.69 -12.47 42.62
CA LEU A 436 -32.09 -13.69 43.16
C LEU A 436 -32.50 -14.93 42.36
N TRP A 437 -33.77 -15.06 41.95
CA TRP A 437 -34.20 -16.14 41.06
C TRP A 437 -33.53 -16.05 39.67
N GLN A 438 -33.43 -14.84 39.11
CA GLN A 438 -32.78 -14.62 37.82
C GLN A 438 -31.28 -14.91 37.87
N ASN A 439 -30.56 -14.42 38.87
CA ASN A 439 -29.10 -14.52 38.93
C ASN A 439 -28.59 -15.81 39.58
N ALA A 440 -29.31 -16.39 40.54
CA ALA A 440 -28.87 -17.59 41.26
C ALA A 440 -29.44 -18.90 40.68
N VAL A 441 -30.54 -18.84 39.91
CA VAL A 441 -31.17 -20.05 39.34
C VAL A 441 -31.21 -19.98 37.81
N VAL A 442 -31.83 -18.94 37.23
CA VAL A 442 -32.03 -18.88 35.77
C VAL A 442 -30.70 -18.70 35.01
N ALA A 443 -29.83 -17.79 35.45
CA ALA A 443 -28.55 -17.54 34.79
C ALA A 443 -27.63 -18.78 34.84
N PRO A 444 -27.38 -19.44 35.99
CA PRO A 444 -26.64 -20.71 36.01
C PRO A 444 -27.29 -21.81 35.17
N ALA A 445 -28.62 -21.95 35.24
CA ALA A 445 -29.33 -22.97 34.48
C ALA A 445 -29.21 -22.75 32.96
N SER A 446 -29.18 -21.50 32.50
CA SER A 446 -29.00 -21.15 31.09
C SER A 446 -27.59 -21.47 30.58
N CYS A 447 -26.58 -21.47 31.45
CA CYS A 447 -25.20 -21.82 31.12
C CYS A 447 -24.90 -23.32 31.22
N LEU A 448 -25.77 -24.13 31.85
CA LEU A 448 -25.54 -25.57 32.04
C LEU A 448 -25.19 -26.33 30.74
N PRO A 449 -25.85 -26.12 29.59
CA PRO A 449 -25.49 -26.82 28.36
C PRO A 449 -24.05 -26.54 27.92
N ALA A 450 -23.64 -25.27 27.94
CA ALA A 450 -22.28 -24.86 27.62
C ALA A 450 -21.27 -25.43 28.61
N VAL A 451 -21.59 -25.38 29.90
CA VAL A 451 -20.73 -25.88 30.97
C VAL A 451 -20.56 -27.40 30.88
N VAL A 452 -21.61 -28.15 30.52
CA VAL A 452 -21.53 -29.60 30.30
C VAL A 452 -20.66 -29.93 29.08
N VAL A 453 -20.82 -29.19 27.97
CA VAL A 453 -19.93 -29.35 26.81
C VAL A 453 -18.48 -29.02 27.18
N GLY A 454 -18.25 -27.88 27.83
CA GLY A 454 -16.91 -27.48 28.25
C GLY A 454 -16.27 -28.48 29.20
N LEU A 455 -17.05 -29.06 30.12
CA LEU A 455 -16.57 -30.10 31.04
C LEU A 455 -16.19 -31.37 30.27
N LEU A 456 -17.03 -31.77 29.33
CA LEU A 456 -16.79 -32.94 28.49
C LEU A 456 -15.55 -32.75 27.62
N LEU A 457 -15.38 -31.58 26.99
CA LEU A 457 -14.17 -31.22 26.27
C LEU A 457 -12.95 -31.31 27.21
N ASN A 458 -12.96 -30.64 28.36
CA ASN A 458 -11.85 -30.71 29.32
C ASN A 458 -11.46 -32.15 29.74
N VAL A 459 -12.46 -33.02 29.97
CA VAL A 459 -12.27 -34.44 30.30
C VAL A 459 -11.69 -35.21 29.11
N LEU A 460 -12.21 -34.94 27.92
CA LEU A 460 -11.75 -35.55 26.68
C LEU A 460 -10.29 -35.21 26.39
N ASP A 461 -9.94 -33.93 26.51
CA ASP A 461 -8.60 -33.45 26.28
C ASP A 461 -7.63 -33.98 27.34
N ALA A 462 -8.10 -34.20 28.57
CA ALA A 462 -7.29 -34.84 29.63
C ALA A 462 -6.84 -36.23 29.20
N LEU A 463 -7.79 -36.95 28.60
CA LEU A 463 -7.67 -38.33 28.22
C LEU A 463 -6.84 -38.53 26.97
N SER A 464 -7.27 -37.89 25.90
CA SER A 464 -6.63 -38.00 24.59
C SER A 464 -5.17 -37.58 24.67
N TYR A 465 -4.86 -36.50 25.39
CA TYR A 465 -3.48 -35.98 25.43
C TYR A 465 -2.62 -36.56 26.53
N GLY A 466 -3.20 -37.01 27.64
CA GLY A 466 -2.40 -37.73 28.63
C GLY A 466 -1.74 -38.97 28.04
N MET A 467 -2.43 -39.66 27.13
CA MET A 467 -1.88 -40.80 26.40
C MET A 467 -0.86 -40.39 25.33
N ILE A 468 -1.03 -39.24 24.68
CA ILE A 468 -0.16 -38.81 23.58
C ILE A 468 1.12 -38.11 24.08
N LEU A 469 1.05 -37.42 25.22
CA LEU A 469 2.10 -36.52 25.70
C LEU A 469 3.32 -37.25 26.26
N PHE A 470 3.13 -38.46 26.79
CA PHE A 470 4.22 -39.33 27.19
C PHE A 470 4.55 -40.30 26.05
N PRO A 471 5.84 -40.60 25.79
CA PRO A 471 6.23 -41.56 24.77
C PRO A 471 5.85 -42.99 25.22
N LEU A 472 4.57 -43.38 25.05
CA LEU A 472 4.03 -44.66 25.52
C LEU A 472 4.72 -45.89 24.90
N GLY A 473 5.39 -45.71 23.75
CA GLY A 473 6.25 -46.73 23.15
C GLY A 473 7.48 -47.09 24.01
N LYS A 474 7.85 -46.26 24.99
CA LYS A 474 8.87 -46.56 25.99
C LYS A 474 8.23 -47.17 27.25
N PRO A 475 8.71 -48.33 27.74
CA PRO A 475 8.08 -49.06 28.85
C PRO A 475 8.03 -48.26 30.17
N ILE A 476 8.95 -47.31 30.33
CA ILE A 476 9.04 -46.36 31.46
C ILE A 476 7.80 -45.47 31.59
N PHE A 477 7.13 -45.18 30.48
CA PHE A 477 5.99 -44.26 30.40
C PHE A 477 4.65 -44.96 30.16
N ALA A 478 4.64 -46.28 29.94
CA ALA A 478 3.44 -47.05 29.60
C ALA A 478 2.30 -46.90 30.63
N GLY A 479 2.63 -46.76 31.92
CA GLY A 479 1.64 -46.56 32.99
C GLY A 479 1.17 -45.11 33.17
N LEU A 480 1.85 -44.13 32.58
CA LEU A 480 1.59 -42.70 32.80
C LEU A 480 0.59 -42.10 31.81
N GLY A 481 0.14 -42.86 30.80
CA GLY A 481 -0.84 -42.40 29.82
C GLY A 481 -2.17 -41.93 30.42
N SER A 482 -2.53 -42.42 31.60
CA SER A 482 -3.72 -42.00 32.36
C SER A 482 -3.45 -40.90 33.39
N ALA A 483 -2.18 -40.60 33.68
CA ALA A 483 -1.73 -39.62 34.67
C ALA A 483 -1.55 -38.21 34.09
N GLY A 484 -1.74 -38.05 32.77
CA GLY A 484 -1.50 -36.79 32.07
C GLY A 484 -2.47 -35.69 32.44
N ILE A 485 -1.91 -34.50 32.70
CA ILE A 485 -2.68 -33.27 32.90
C ILE A 485 -3.25 -32.80 31.56
N SER A 486 -4.56 -32.60 31.51
CA SER A 486 -5.24 -31.85 30.44
C SER A 486 -4.83 -30.39 30.48
N ILE A 487 -4.45 -29.82 29.34
CA ILE A 487 -5.09 -28.64 28.70
C ILE A 487 -4.75 -28.74 27.21
N PHE A 488 -5.68 -28.99 26.29
CA PHE A 488 -5.66 -28.69 24.84
C PHE A 488 -4.32 -28.49 24.05
N TYR A 489 -3.48 -29.52 23.86
CA TYR A 489 -2.09 -29.30 23.37
C TYR A 489 -1.57 -30.23 22.25
N ILE A 490 -2.40 -30.65 21.31
CA ILE A 490 -1.91 -31.47 20.18
C ILE A 490 -0.71 -30.83 19.46
N GLU A 491 -0.79 -29.54 19.16
CA GLU A 491 0.21 -28.84 18.35
C GLU A 491 1.58 -28.73 19.05
N VAL A 492 1.64 -28.92 20.37
CA VAL A 492 2.88 -28.86 21.14
C VAL A 492 3.38 -30.21 21.63
N VAL A 493 2.60 -31.28 21.44
CA VAL A 493 3.01 -32.66 21.75
C VAL A 493 4.40 -32.95 21.22
N PRO A 494 4.79 -32.56 19.99
CA PRO A 494 6.15 -32.84 19.49
C PRO A 494 7.24 -32.23 20.37
N PHE A 495 7.03 -31.03 20.92
CA PHE A 495 8.01 -30.40 21.82
C PHE A 495 8.10 -31.13 23.17
N PHE A 496 6.97 -31.61 23.70
CA PHE A 496 6.96 -32.40 24.93
C PHE A 496 7.61 -33.77 24.73
N HIS A 497 7.28 -34.44 23.62
CA HIS A 497 7.90 -35.71 23.25
C HIS A 497 9.41 -35.56 23.05
N ASN A 498 9.85 -34.49 22.38
CA ASN A 498 11.27 -34.16 22.22
C ASN A 498 11.96 -33.98 23.58
N MET A 499 11.38 -33.17 24.49
CA MET A 499 11.94 -33.00 25.84
C MET A 499 11.99 -34.32 26.62
N ALA A 500 10.93 -35.14 26.59
CA ALA A 500 10.91 -36.44 27.25
C ALA A 500 11.95 -37.40 26.67
N GLN A 501 12.14 -37.41 25.34
CA GLN A 501 13.18 -38.18 24.67
C GLN A 501 14.57 -37.71 25.09
N THR A 502 14.87 -36.41 24.99
CA THR A 502 16.16 -35.83 25.40
C THR A 502 16.50 -36.18 26.85
N ILE A 503 15.54 -36.08 27.77
CA ILE A 503 15.72 -36.44 29.18
C ILE A 503 15.98 -37.94 29.33
N THR A 504 15.22 -38.78 28.62
CA THR A 504 15.39 -40.24 28.68
C THR A 504 16.75 -40.66 28.13
N ASP A 505 17.19 -40.04 27.04
CA ASP A 505 18.45 -40.36 26.38
C ASP A 505 19.66 -39.88 27.22
N HIS A 506 19.49 -38.79 27.98
CA HIS A 506 20.51 -38.26 28.89
C HIS A 506 20.64 -39.07 30.19
N ILE A 507 19.52 -39.42 30.85
CA ILE A 507 19.51 -40.11 32.16
C ILE A 507 19.66 -41.63 32.00
N GLY A 508 19.11 -42.21 30.94
CA GLY A 508 19.03 -43.64 30.71
C GLY A 508 17.79 -44.31 31.30
N GLU A 509 17.41 -45.47 30.75
CA GLU A 509 16.16 -46.17 31.12
C GLU A 509 16.21 -46.88 32.49
N ASP A 510 17.39 -46.97 33.10
CA ASP A 510 17.62 -47.67 34.37
C ASP A 510 17.06 -46.92 35.60
N GLN A 511 16.73 -45.62 35.47
CA GLN A 511 16.21 -44.79 36.55
C GLN A 511 14.85 -44.14 36.20
N PRO A 512 13.76 -44.92 36.18
CA PRO A 512 12.43 -44.46 35.75
C PRO A 512 11.93 -43.26 36.54
N ASP A 513 12.11 -43.27 37.86
CA ASP A 513 11.65 -42.21 38.76
C ASP A 513 12.33 -40.85 38.49
N ALA A 514 13.62 -40.86 38.11
CA ALA A 514 14.39 -39.65 37.83
C ALA A 514 14.00 -39.05 36.46
N VAL A 515 13.78 -39.91 35.45
CA VAL A 515 13.27 -39.51 34.14
C VAL A 515 11.90 -38.85 34.27
N ILE A 516 10.98 -39.45 35.02
CA ILE A 516 9.62 -38.92 35.22
C ILE A 516 9.66 -37.59 35.99
N ALA A 517 10.41 -37.53 37.10
CA ALA A 517 10.53 -36.30 37.89
C ALA A 517 11.14 -35.14 37.09
N THR A 518 12.19 -35.41 36.31
CA THR A 518 12.85 -34.41 35.45
C THR A 518 11.94 -33.96 34.33
N THR A 519 11.19 -34.88 33.70
CA THR A 519 10.25 -34.56 32.60
C THR A 519 9.13 -33.62 33.05
N ILE A 520 8.47 -33.95 34.16
CA ILE A 520 7.33 -33.15 34.67
C ILE A 520 7.81 -31.77 35.17
N VAL A 521 9.00 -31.69 35.75
CA VAL A 521 9.61 -30.40 36.14
C VAL A 521 9.97 -29.56 34.90
N SER A 522 10.53 -30.16 33.86
CA SER A 522 10.81 -29.48 32.58
C SER A 522 9.54 -28.91 31.95
N TYR A 523 8.42 -29.63 32.00
CA TYR A 523 7.13 -29.13 31.50
C TYR A 523 6.59 -27.94 32.31
N ALA A 524 6.72 -27.96 33.64
CA ALA A 524 6.32 -26.85 34.49
C ALA A 524 7.20 -25.60 34.23
N ILE A 525 8.52 -25.80 34.08
CA ILE A 525 9.47 -24.71 33.77
C ILE A 525 9.18 -24.09 32.41
N SER A 526 8.83 -24.88 31.39
CA SER A 526 8.51 -24.35 30.06
C SER A 526 7.25 -23.47 30.07
N SER A 527 6.24 -23.83 30.89
CA SER A 527 5.05 -23.02 31.15
C SER A 527 5.40 -21.68 31.82
N MET A 528 6.23 -21.73 32.89
CA MET A 528 6.71 -20.53 33.57
C MET A 528 7.52 -19.61 32.65
N MET A 529 8.36 -20.19 31.77
CA MET A 529 9.14 -19.45 30.80
C MET A 529 8.24 -18.75 29.78
N THR A 530 7.23 -19.46 29.24
CA THR A 530 6.22 -18.86 28.35
C THR A 530 5.50 -17.70 29.03
N GLY A 531 5.04 -17.91 30.27
CA GLY A 531 4.33 -16.87 31.02
C GLY A 531 5.17 -15.62 31.22
N THR A 532 6.47 -15.79 31.48
CA THR A 532 7.42 -14.68 31.60
C THR A 532 7.56 -13.93 30.28
N VAL A 533 7.74 -14.63 29.15
CA VAL A 533 7.90 -14.02 27.83
C VAL A 533 6.65 -13.25 27.41
N PHE A 534 5.46 -13.83 27.56
CA PHE A 534 4.20 -13.15 27.22
C PHE A 534 3.95 -11.91 28.07
N TYR A 535 4.23 -11.99 29.38
CA TYR A 535 4.12 -10.85 30.27
C TYR A 535 5.07 -9.72 29.84
N LEU A 536 6.32 -10.04 29.48
CA LEU A 536 7.29 -9.06 28.99
C LEU A 536 6.85 -8.45 27.66
N MET A 537 6.36 -9.25 26.70
CA MET A 537 5.84 -8.75 25.43
C MET A 537 4.69 -7.75 25.63
N GLY A 538 3.67 -8.12 26.42
CA GLY A 538 2.55 -7.22 26.73
C GLY A 538 2.96 -6.01 27.59
N ARG A 539 4.06 -6.10 28.35
CA ARG A 539 4.61 -4.98 29.14
C ARG A 539 5.38 -3.98 28.28
N PHE A 540 5.99 -4.42 27.19
CA PHE A 540 6.72 -3.59 26.23
C PHE A 540 5.85 -3.15 25.03
N ASN A 541 4.55 -3.45 25.05
CA ASN A 541 3.58 -3.17 23.99
C ASN A 541 3.97 -3.81 22.65
N PHE A 542 4.39 -5.08 22.66
CA PHE A 542 4.71 -5.82 21.43
C PHE A 542 3.48 -6.41 20.72
N GLY A 543 2.27 -6.25 21.27
CA GLY A 543 1.03 -6.77 20.69
C GLY A 543 0.77 -6.29 19.26
N TYR A 544 1.26 -5.09 18.89
CA TYR A 544 1.12 -4.57 17.52
C TYR A 544 1.94 -5.36 16.50
N MET A 545 3.10 -5.92 16.89
CA MET A 545 3.98 -6.63 15.95
C MET A 545 3.32 -7.90 15.43
N VAL A 546 2.45 -8.47 16.24
CA VAL A 546 1.83 -9.73 15.91
C VAL A 546 0.75 -9.62 14.84
N GLY A 547 0.25 -8.39 14.59
CA GLY A 547 -0.61 -8.07 13.46
C GLY A 547 0.09 -8.02 12.09
N PHE A 548 1.43 -8.14 12.04
CA PHE A 548 2.17 -8.14 10.77
C PHE A 548 2.21 -9.51 10.08
N ILE A 549 1.79 -10.59 10.75
CA ILE A 549 1.76 -11.92 10.14
C ILE A 549 0.62 -11.99 9.12
N PRO A 550 0.90 -12.22 7.82
CA PRO A 550 -0.13 -12.31 6.80
C PRO A 550 -1.20 -13.36 7.12
N ARG A 551 -2.47 -12.97 7.01
CA ARG A 551 -3.63 -13.81 7.37
C ARG A 551 -3.64 -15.17 6.66
N HIS A 552 -3.18 -15.24 5.41
CA HIS A 552 -3.16 -16.50 4.66
C HIS A 552 -2.17 -17.53 5.25
N ILE A 553 -1.09 -17.11 5.91
CA ILE A 553 -0.19 -18.04 6.63
C ILE A 553 -0.94 -18.67 7.80
N LEU A 554 -1.66 -17.84 8.56
CA LEU A 554 -2.44 -18.28 9.72
C LEU A 554 -3.53 -19.26 9.29
N ILE A 555 -4.22 -18.96 8.19
CA ILE A 555 -5.19 -19.86 7.55
C ILE A 555 -4.52 -21.17 7.13
N GLY A 556 -3.33 -21.13 6.53
CA GLY A 556 -2.54 -22.33 6.21
C GLY A 556 -2.22 -23.18 7.43
N CYS A 557 -1.81 -22.55 8.53
CA CYS A 557 -1.52 -23.23 9.80
C CYS A 557 -2.79 -23.90 10.36
N ILE A 558 -3.91 -23.19 10.39
CA ILE A 558 -5.22 -23.73 10.82
C ILE A 558 -5.61 -24.95 9.97
N GLY A 559 -5.38 -24.90 8.66
CA GLY A 559 -5.65 -26.03 7.78
C GLY A 559 -4.73 -27.23 8.03
N GLY A 560 -3.45 -26.97 8.31
CA GLY A 560 -2.50 -28.03 8.67
C GLY A 560 -2.88 -28.70 9.99
N VAL A 561 -3.30 -27.93 10.99
CA VAL A 561 -3.87 -28.45 12.25
C VAL A 561 -5.13 -29.25 11.98
N GLY A 562 -6.03 -28.76 11.11
CA GLY A 562 -7.23 -29.49 10.72
C GLY A 562 -6.93 -30.87 10.10
N TRP A 563 -5.94 -30.95 9.21
CA TRP A 563 -5.48 -32.23 8.66
C TRP A 563 -4.86 -33.13 9.72
N PHE A 564 -4.01 -32.58 10.57
CA PHE A 564 -3.39 -33.31 11.68
C PHE A 564 -4.46 -33.94 12.58
N LEU A 565 -5.52 -33.20 12.94
CA LEU A 565 -6.65 -33.73 13.72
C LEU A 565 -7.36 -34.88 13.02
N VAL A 566 -7.55 -34.81 11.70
CA VAL A 566 -8.14 -35.92 10.95
C VAL A 566 -7.24 -37.16 11.04
N ALA A 567 -5.93 -37.00 10.88
CA ALA A 567 -4.97 -38.10 11.03
C ALA A 567 -4.98 -38.69 12.46
N THR A 568 -4.96 -37.84 13.50
CA THR A 568 -5.10 -38.27 14.90
C THR A 568 -6.45 -38.94 15.17
N GLY A 569 -7.52 -38.50 14.51
CA GLY A 569 -8.83 -39.13 14.59
C GLY A 569 -8.79 -40.59 14.16
N PHE A 570 -8.02 -40.91 13.11
CA PHE A 570 -7.76 -42.30 12.70
C PHE A 570 -6.89 -43.04 13.72
N GLU A 571 -5.78 -42.43 14.18
CA GLU A 571 -4.85 -43.02 15.15
C GLU A 571 -5.56 -43.45 16.45
N VAL A 572 -6.30 -42.53 17.07
CA VAL A 572 -7.01 -42.72 18.33
C VAL A 572 -8.19 -43.69 18.16
N SER A 573 -8.97 -43.56 17.08
CA SER A 573 -10.12 -44.43 16.86
C SER A 573 -9.71 -45.86 16.49
N ALA A 574 -8.59 -46.03 15.77
CA ALA A 574 -8.10 -47.34 15.34
C ALA A 574 -7.19 -48.04 16.37
N ARG A 575 -6.86 -47.38 17.49
CA ARG A 575 -5.90 -47.85 18.51
C ARG A 575 -4.56 -48.28 17.92
N MET A 576 -3.93 -47.36 17.22
CA MET A 576 -2.60 -47.60 16.68
C MET A 576 -1.53 -47.44 17.77
N ASP A 577 -0.60 -48.40 17.83
CA ASP A 577 0.59 -48.33 18.69
C ASP A 577 1.63 -47.37 18.04
N GLY A 578 1.41 -46.06 18.15
CA GLY A 578 2.28 -45.01 17.60
C GLY A 578 1.57 -44.03 16.67
N SER A 579 2.34 -43.06 16.12
CA SER A 579 1.82 -42.04 15.21
C SER A 579 1.41 -42.62 13.85
N LEU A 580 0.42 -41.99 13.21
CA LEU A 580 0.02 -42.34 11.84
C LEU A 580 1.14 -42.02 10.84
N GLU A 581 1.91 -43.03 10.45
CA GLU A 581 2.89 -42.93 9.37
C GLU A 581 2.22 -43.18 8.01
N TYR A 582 2.72 -42.51 6.97
CA TYR A 582 2.23 -42.67 5.59
C TYR A 582 2.87 -43.89 4.90
N ASP A 583 2.83 -45.03 5.58
CA ASP A 583 3.45 -46.28 5.17
C ASP A 583 2.41 -47.36 4.84
N MET A 584 2.86 -48.44 4.19
CA MET A 584 1.96 -49.51 3.80
C MET A 584 1.50 -50.37 4.96
N ASP A 585 2.23 -50.45 6.08
CA ASP A 585 1.85 -51.28 7.21
C ASP A 585 0.71 -50.64 8.02
N THR A 586 0.73 -49.32 8.18
CA THR A 586 -0.40 -48.54 8.74
C THR A 586 -1.67 -48.74 7.92
N LEU A 587 -1.58 -48.69 6.59
CA LEU A 587 -2.74 -48.89 5.73
C LEU A 587 -3.36 -50.30 5.90
N HIS A 588 -2.52 -51.35 6.01
CA HIS A 588 -3.01 -52.71 6.26
C HIS A 588 -3.67 -52.85 7.63
N LYS A 589 -3.13 -52.19 8.67
CA LYS A 589 -3.74 -52.15 10.01
C LYS A 589 -5.11 -51.47 9.98
N LEU A 590 -5.24 -50.34 9.28
CA LEU A 590 -6.49 -49.57 9.20
C LEU A 590 -7.63 -50.34 8.49
N PHE A 591 -7.28 -51.19 7.52
CA PHE A 591 -8.20 -52.04 6.76
C PHE A 591 -8.38 -53.46 7.32
N ARG A 592 -7.87 -53.74 8.51
CA ARG A 592 -8.13 -55.01 9.21
C ARG A 592 -9.60 -55.09 9.64
N ARG A 593 -10.21 -56.29 9.56
CA ARG A 593 -11.65 -56.48 9.86
C ARG A 593 -12.04 -56.04 11.28
N ASP A 594 -11.13 -56.15 12.23
CA ASP A 594 -11.36 -55.82 13.63
C ASP A 594 -11.29 -54.29 13.88
N THR A 595 -10.50 -53.58 13.06
CA THR A 595 -10.19 -52.15 13.21
C THR A 595 -11.16 -51.24 12.45
N ILE A 596 -11.70 -51.70 11.30
CA ILE A 596 -12.64 -50.91 10.48
C ILE A 596 -13.84 -50.37 11.28
N PRO A 597 -14.54 -51.17 12.11
CA PRO A 597 -15.68 -50.66 12.87
C PRO A 597 -15.29 -49.58 13.89
N LEU A 598 -14.07 -49.65 14.45
CA LEU A 598 -13.60 -48.76 15.50
C LEU A 598 -13.42 -47.32 15.01
N TRP A 599 -12.96 -47.10 13.77
CA TRP A 599 -12.80 -45.75 13.19
C TRP A 599 -13.95 -45.32 12.27
N VAL A 600 -14.63 -46.25 11.59
CA VAL A 600 -15.76 -45.89 10.70
C VAL A 600 -16.96 -45.38 11.50
N THR A 601 -17.24 -45.96 12.67
CA THR A 601 -18.36 -45.52 13.52
C THR A 601 -18.23 -44.08 14.02
N PRO A 602 -17.10 -43.64 14.63
CA PRO A 602 -16.91 -42.24 15.01
C PRO A 602 -16.88 -41.30 13.81
N LEU A 603 -16.28 -41.71 12.68
CA LEU A 603 -16.23 -40.91 11.46
C LEU A 603 -17.63 -40.62 10.90
N LEU A 604 -18.50 -41.64 10.84
CA LEU A 604 -19.87 -41.48 10.36
C LEU A 604 -20.68 -40.57 11.30
N LEU A 605 -20.54 -40.77 12.61
CA LEU A 605 -21.14 -39.89 13.61
C LEU A 605 -20.64 -38.44 13.48
N ALA A 606 -19.36 -38.23 13.14
CA ALA A 606 -18.81 -36.90 12.90
C ALA A 606 -19.40 -36.27 11.63
N ILE A 607 -19.49 -37.00 10.52
CA ILE A 607 -20.11 -36.51 9.27
C ILE A 607 -21.57 -36.12 9.50
N VAL A 608 -22.32 -36.93 10.25
CA VAL A 608 -23.71 -36.62 10.63
C VAL A 608 -23.77 -35.35 11.46
N LEU A 609 -22.91 -35.22 12.47
CA LEU A 609 -22.81 -34.03 13.33
C LEU A 609 -22.49 -32.78 12.49
N PHE A 610 -21.44 -32.84 11.68
CA PHE A 610 -20.99 -31.77 10.81
C PHE A 610 -22.10 -31.26 9.88
N TYR A 611 -22.79 -32.18 9.17
CA TYR A 611 -23.87 -31.80 8.25
C TYR A 611 -25.10 -31.26 8.98
N SER A 612 -25.47 -31.86 10.11
CA SER A 612 -26.65 -31.43 10.87
C SER A 612 -26.47 -30.05 11.52
N GLN A 613 -25.23 -29.67 11.88
CA GLN A 613 -24.92 -28.30 12.32
C GLN A 613 -25.18 -27.24 11.24
N THR A 614 -24.93 -27.55 9.95
CA THR A 614 -25.11 -26.58 8.85
C THR A 614 -26.58 -26.21 8.55
N ARG A 615 -27.55 -26.98 9.03
CA ARG A 615 -29.00 -26.78 8.75
C ARG A 615 -29.77 -25.96 9.80
N GLY A 616 -29.07 -25.35 10.77
CA GLY A 616 -29.68 -24.46 11.77
C GLY A 616 -29.83 -25.12 13.14
N ALA A 617 -28.72 -25.31 13.84
CA ALA A 617 -28.67 -25.94 15.15
C ALA A 617 -29.06 -24.97 16.30
N SER A 618 -29.87 -25.49 17.23
CA SER A 618 -30.17 -24.88 18.53
C SER A 618 -28.95 -24.91 19.46
N LYS A 619 -28.87 -23.98 20.44
CA LYS A 619 -27.81 -23.94 21.48
C LYS A 619 -27.61 -25.26 22.23
N TYR A 620 -28.63 -26.12 22.25
CA TYR A 620 -28.62 -27.41 22.94
C TYR A 620 -28.21 -28.60 22.05
N PHE A 621 -28.16 -28.41 20.73
CA PHE A 621 -27.99 -29.51 19.78
C PHE A 621 -26.66 -30.24 19.96
N LEU A 622 -25.55 -29.50 19.94
CA LEU A 622 -24.21 -30.04 20.11
C LEU A 622 -24.03 -30.76 21.47
N PRO A 623 -24.36 -30.14 22.63
CA PRO A 623 -24.31 -30.83 23.93
C PRO A 623 -25.09 -32.14 23.95
N LEU A 624 -26.34 -32.12 23.47
CA LEU A 624 -27.22 -33.28 23.52
C LEU A 624 -26.76 -34.38 22.57
N TYR A 625 -26.24 -34.02 21.40
CA TYR A 625 -25.69 -34.98 20.46
C TYR A 625 -24.52 -35.75 21.08
N ILE A 626 -23.55 -35.03 21.65
CA ILE A 626 -22.36 -35.66 22.25
C ILE A 626 -22.75 -36.55 23.44
N ILE A 627 -23.64 -36.09 24.33
CA ILE A 627 -24.11 -36.88 25.48
C ILE A 627 -24.94 -38.09 25.03
N SER A 628 -25.63 -38.01 23.89
CA SER A 628 -26.40 -39.14 23.38
C SER A 628 -25.52 -40.31 22.97
N ILE A 629 -24.27 -40.09 22.56
CA ILE A 629 -23.34 -41.14 22.14
C ILE A 629 -23.10 -42.17 23.27
N PRO A 630 -22.59 -41.80 24.46
CA PRO A 630 -22.41 -42.76 25.54
C PRO A 630 -23.73 -43.33 26.06
N VAL A 631 -24.82 -42.55 26.07
CA VAL A 631 -26.14 -43.04 26.51
C VAL A 631 -26.62 -44.18 25.60
N VAL A 632 -26.55 -43.99 24.27
CA VAL A 632 -26.93 -45.00 23.29
C VAL A 632 -25.97 -46.19 23.34
N PHE A 633 -24.66 -45.95 23.46
CA PHE A 633 -23.66 -47.00 23.59
C PHE A 633 -23.96 -47.91 24.79
N TYR A 634 -24.09 -47.35 25.99
CA TYR A 634 -24.38 -48.15 27.19
C TYR A 634 -25.78 -48.76 27.19
N PHE A 635 -26.76 -48.12 26.55
CA PHE A 635 -28.07 -48.73 26.35
C PHE A 635 -27.95 -50.05 25.60
N PHE A 636 -27.15 -50.12 24.53
CA PHE A 636 -26.91 -51.38 23.80
C PHE A 636 -26.06 -52.36 24.59
N VAL A 637 -25.02 -51.91 25.31
CA VAL A 637 -24.20 -52.76 26.19
C VAL A 637 -25.06 -53.44 27.25
N PHE A 638 -25.99 -52.73 27.88
CA PHE A 638 -26.86 -53.30 28.91
C PHE A 638 -28.07 -54.06 28.36
N SER A 639 -28.47 -53.83 27.11
CA SER A 639 -29.64 -54.49 26.49
C SER A 639 -29.31 -55.77 25.73
N LEU A 640 -28.05 -55.97 25.33
CA LEU A 640 -27.58 -57.14 24.60
C LEU A 640 -26.64 -57.97 25.48
N ASP A 641 -27.11 -59.12 25.95
CA ASP A 641 -26.34 -60.06 26.79
C ASP A 641 -25.02 -60.57 26.16
N ALA A 642 -24.78 -60.29 24.87
CA ALA A 642 -23.56 -60.65 24.15
C ALA A 642 -22.43 -59.60 24.28
N LEU A 643 -22.68 -58.44 24.89
CA LEU A 643 -21.74 -57.32 24.98
C LEU A 643 -21.27 -57.12 26.43
N GLU A 644 -20.29 -57.90 26.87
CA GLU A 644 -19.67 -57.71 28.20
C GLU A 644 -18.75 -56.46 28.22
N PRO A 645 -18.84 -55.59 29.24
CA PRO A 645 -18.02 -54.36 29.34
C PRO A 645 -16.51 -54.60 29.30
N ASP A 646 -16.03 -55.68 29.91
CA ASP A 646 -14.60 -56.02 29.93
C ASP A 646 -14.13 -56.49 28.54
N SER A 647 -14.92 -57.31 27.84
CA SER A 647 -14.66 -57.68 26.45
C SER A 647 -14.63 -56.47 25.50
N LEU A 648 -15.46 -55.45 25.75
CA LEU A 648 -15.45 -54.21 24.97
C LEU A 648 -14.24 -53.32 25.26
N ARG A 649 -13.71 -53.39 26.48
CA ARG A 649 -12.46 -52.71 26.85
C ARG A 649 -11.26 -53.36 26.15
N ASP A 650 -11.17 -54.69 26.17
CA ASP A 650 -10.12 -55.47 25.50
C ASP A 650 -10.15 -55.31 23.97
N ASN A 651 -11.36 -55.22 23.38
CA ASN A 651 -11.55 -55.04 21.93
C ASN A 651 -11.45 -53.58 21.46
N GLY A 652 -11.16 -52.64 22.36
CA GLY A 652 -10.80 -51.30 21.96
C GLY A 652 -11.91 -50.26 21.93
N TRP A 653 -13.12 -50.57 22.42
CA TRP A 653 -14.29 -49.68 22.36
C TRP A 653 -14.39 -48.69 23.53
N ILE A 654 -13.78 -49.04 24.68
CA ILE A 654 -13.80 -48.24 25.93
C ILE A 654 -12.37 -48.09 26.42
N PHE A 655 -11.99 -46.90 26.90
CA PHE A 655 -10.64 -46.71 27.48
C PHE A 655 -10.36 -47.66 28.64
N GLU A 656 -9.10 -48.05 28.76
CA GLU A 656 -8.59 -48.70 29.96
C GLU A 656 -8.51 -47.66 31.08
N GLY A 657 -9.20 -47.93 32.20
CA GLY A 657 -9.10 -47.08 33.38
C GLY A 657 -7.80 -47.37 34.14
N PRO A 658 -7.20 -46.37 34.81
CA PRO A 658 -6.04 -46.61 35.66
C PRO A 658 -6.32 -47.58 36.81
N PRO A 659 -5.26 -48.12 37.45
CA PRO A 659 -5.37 -48.98 38.63
C PRO A 659 -6.27 -48.35 39.72
N SER A 660 -7.06 -49.18 40.40
CA SER A 660 -8.28 -48.77 41.11
C SER A 660 -8.10 -47.88 42.37
N ASP A 661 -6.87 -47.54 42.76
CA ASP A 661 -6.54 -46.99 44.09
C ASP A 661 -5.66 -45.73 44.09
N GLU A 662 -5.42 -45.06 42.96
CA GLU A 662 -4.64 -43.83 42.95
C GLU A 662 -5.45 -42.61 43.42
N PRO A 663 -4.96 -41.82 44.40
CA PRO A 663 -5.64 -40.62 44.86
C PRO A 663 -5.52 -39.47 43.85
N TRP A 664 -6.44 -38.49 43.90
CA TRP A 664 -6.44 -37.36 42.95
C TRP A 664 -5.15 -36.51 42.99
N TRP A 665 -4.41 -36.54 44.10
CA TRP A 665 -3.13 -35.85 44.24
C TRP A 665 -1.91 -36.67 43.80
N TYR A 666 -2.10 -37.89 43.25
CA TYR A 666 -1.02 -38.76 42.81
C TYR A 666 -0.03 -38.04 41.87
N PHE A 667 -0.55 -37.25 40.94
CA PHE A 667 0.26 -36.43 40.04
C PHE A 667 1.30 -35.55 40.78
N TYR A 668 0.91 -34.93 41.90
CA TYR A 668 1.82 -34.11 42.69
C TYR A 668 2.90 -34.92 43.41
N THR A 669 2.69 -36.21 43.63
CA THR A 669 3.69 -37.11 44.23
C THR A 669 4.84 -37.45 43.27
N LEU A 670 4.65 -37.21 41.96
CA LEU A 670 5.68 -37.38 40.94
C LEU A 670 6.75 -36.26 40.97
N TYR A 671 6.49 -35.12 41.64
CA TYR A 671 7.46 -34.04 41.85
C TYR A 671 8.51 -34.39 42.91
N LYS A 672 9.41 -35.31 42.56
CA LYS A 672 10.55 -35.69 43.39
C LYS A 672 11.76 -34.79 43.08
N PHE A 673 11.75 -33.55 43.60
CA PHE A 673 12.81 -32.55 43.32
C PHE A 673 14.25 -33.01 43.61
N ASN A 674 14.43 -33.99 44.50
CA ASN A 674 15.74 -34.54 44.83
C ASN A 674 16.30 -35.50 43.73
N LEU A 675 15.45 -35.96 42.81
CA LEU A 675 15.82 -36.85 41.70
C LEU A 675 15.86 -36.11 40.36
N VAL A 676 15.71 -34.78 40.36
CA VAL A 676 15.71 -33.97 39.15
C VAL A 676 17.15 -33.71 38.70
N GLU A 677 17.46 -34.11 37.47
CA GLU A 677 18.74 -33.86 36.84
C GLU A 677 18.72 -32.52 36.08
N TRP A 678 19.32 -31.49 36.68
CA TRP A 678 19.27 -30.13 36.15
C TRP A 678 20.03 -29.93 34.83
N ASP A 679 21.03 -30.77 34.54
CA ASP A 679 21.76 -30.74 33.27
C ASP A 679 20.85 -31.15 32.11
N ALA A 680 20.02 -32.19 32.29
CA ALA A 680 19.02 -32.60 31.31
C ALA A 680 17.91 -31.54 31.13
N VAL A 681 17.50 -30.84 32.20
CA VAL A 681 16.57 -29.71 32.10
C VAL A 681 17.18 -28.57 31.25
N LEU A 682 18.47 -28.29 31.42
CA LEU A 682 19.18 -27.26 30.64
C LEU A 682 19.27 -27.63 29.15
N GLU A 683 19.49 -28.90 28.84
CA GLU A 683 19.51 -29.42 27.46
C GLU A 683 18.13 -29.29 26.77
N CYS A 684 17.05 -29.28 27.55
CA CYS A 684 15.68 -29.05 27.05
C CYS A 684 15.36 -27.58 26.74
N VAL A 685 16.19 -26.60 27.15
CA VAL A 685 15.90 -25.16 26.98
C VAL A 685 15.60 -24.77 25.52
N PRO A 686 16.32 -25.24 24.49
CA PRO A 686 15.97 -24.96 23.09
C PRO A 686 14.56 -25.40 22.72
N ALA A 687 14.12 -26.59 23.16
CA ALA A 687 12.77 -27.08 22.93
C ALA A 687 11.73 -26.23 23.67
N MET A 688 12.04 -25.79 24.90
CA MET A 688 11.17 -24.86 25.65
C MET A 688 11.05 -23.49 24.96
N LEU A 689 12.13 -22.98 24.35
CA LEU A 689 12.13 -21.72 23.62
C LEU A 689 11.35 -21.84 22.32
N ALA A 690 11.48 -22.96 21.60
CA ALA A 690 10.68 -23.26 20.43
C ALA A 690 9.18 -23.33 20.77
N LEU A 691 8.84 -24.02 21.86
CA LEU A 691 7.49 -24.06 22.43
C LEU A 691 6.96 -22.67 22.82
N THR A 692 7.82 -21.82 23.39
CA THR A 692 7.44 -20.45 23.76
C THR A 692 7.20 -19.58 22.53
N PHE A 693 8.08 -19.64 21.53
CA PHE A 693 7.91 -18.95 20.25
C PHE A 693 6.63 -19.39 19.56
N PHE A 694 6.35 -20.70 19.60
CA PHE A 694 5.13 -21.25 19.09
C PHE A 694 3.88 -20.69 19.80
N GLY A 695 3.92 -20.61 21.13
CA GLY A 695 2.87 -19.94 21.90
C GLY A 695 2.64 -18.48 21.49
N ILE A 696 3.69 -17.73 21.14
CA ILE A 696 3.57 -16.33 20.68
C ILE A 696 2.71 -16.25 19.42
N LEU A 697 2.79 -17.25 18.53
CA LEU A 697 2.02 -17.28 17.28
C LEU A 697 0.53 -17.55 17.51
N HIS A 698 0.12 -18.18 18.60
CA HIS A 698 -1.31 -18.48 18.85
C HIS A 698 -2.15 -17.27 19.24
N VAL A 699 -1.62 -16.41 20.11
CA VAL A 699 -2.31 -15.20 20.58
C VAL A 699 -2.85 -14.32 19.42
N PRO A 700 -2.06 -13.94 18.40
CA PRO A 700 -2.54 -13.14 17.25
C PRO A 700 -3.47 -13.89 16.30
N ILE A 701 -3.45 -15.22 16.32
CA ILE A 701 -4.32 -16.04 15.48
C ILE A 701 -5.69 -16.09 16.13
N ASN A 702 -5.72 -16.55 17.38
CA ASN A 702 -6.96 -16.93 18.05
C ASN A 702 -7.71 -15.74 18.66
N VAL A 703 -7.00 -14.76 19.22
CA VAL A 703 -7.65 -13.61 19.90
C VAL A 703 -8.39 -12.71 18.90
N PRO A 704 -7.79 -12.23 17.79
CA PRO A 704 -8.51 -11.43 16.81
C PRO A 704 -9.59 -12.23 16.06
N ALA A 705 -9.37 -13.53 15.80
CA ALA A 705 -10.39 -14.38 15.19
C ALA A 705 -11.63 -14.49 16.09
N LEU A 706 -11.42 -14.73 17.39
CA LEU A 706 -12.49 -14.77 18.37
C LEU A 706 -13.19 -13.42 18.54
N ALA A 707 -12.42 -12.32 18.56
CA ALA A 707 -12.96 -10.96 18.66
C ALA A 707 -13.88 -10.63 17.47
N LEU A 708 -13.44 -10.95 16.25
CA LEU A 708 -14.25 -10.80 15.04
C LEU A 708 -15.54 -11.62 15.07
N GLN A 709 -15.49 -12.85 15.57
CA GLN A 709 -16.67 -13.71 15.67
C GLN A 709 -17.64 -13.25 16.76
N SER A 710 -17.12 -12.70 17.85
CA SER A 710 -17.90 -12.17 18.97
C SER A 710 -18.46 -10.77 18.69
N GLY A 711 -18.01 -10.11 17.62
CA GLY A 711 -18.37 -8.73 17.28
C GLY A 711 -17.68 -7.69 18.16
N GLU A 712 -16.49 -8.01 18.70
CA GLU A 712 -15.68 -7.12 19.54
C GLU A 712 -14.59 -6.44 18.69
N ASP A 713 -14.81 -5.17 18.34
CA ASP A 713 -13.94 -4.44 17.41
C ASP A 713 -12.61 -3.95 18.03
N ASN A 714 -12.50 -3.92 19.36
CA ASN A 714 -11.37 -3.33 20.10
C ASN A 714 -10.70 -4.30 21.08
N ALA A 715 -10.24 -5.45 20.58
CA ALA A 715 -9.43 -6.37 21.39
C ALA A 715 -8.03 -5.79 21.67
N ASP A 716 -7.69 -5.59 22.95
CA ASP A 716 -6.36 -5.16 23.38
C ASP A 716 -5.41 -6.35 23.52
N LEU A 717 -4.60 -6.60 22.47
CA LEU A 717 -3.63 -7.69 22.46
C LEU A 717 -2.57 -7.57 23.57
N ASP A 718 -2.17 -6.37 23.96
CA ASP A 718 -1.16 -6.20 25.02
C ASP A 718 -1.73 -6.62 26.38
N ARG A 719 -3.00 -6.30 26.62
CA ARG A 719 -3.74 -6.79 27.79
C ARG A 719 -3.85 -8.31 27.78
N GLU A 720 -4.18 -8.90 26.64
CA GLU A 720 -4.34 -10.34 26.52
C GLU A 720 -3.02 -11.08 26.71
N LEU A 721 -1.92 -10.58 26.14
CA LEU A 721 -0.56 -11.10 26.38
C LEU A 721 -0.18 -11.06 27.86
N LYS A 722 -0.52 -9.98 28.59
CA LYS A 722 -0.29 -9.92 30.05
C LYS A 722 -1.10 -10.97 30.80
N LEU A 723 -2.37 -11.19 30.43
CA LEU A 723 -3.25 -12.17 31.07
C LEU A 723 -2.79 -13.60 30.81
N HIS A 724 -2.41 -13.93 29.57
CA HIS A 724 -1.77 -15.20 29.26
C HIS A 724 -0.44 -15.37 30.00
N GLY A 725 0.33 -14.29 30.14
CA GLY A 725 1.56 -14.27 30.93
C GLY A 725 1.33 -14.68 32.39
N TYR A 726 0.36 -14.06 33.06
CA TYR A 726 -0.03 -14.42 34.42
C TYR A 726 -0.57 -15.84 34.52
N SER A 727 -1.45 -16.23 33.60
CA SER A 727 -2.06 -17.57 33.60
C SER A 727 -1.00 -18.65 33.52
N ASN A 728 -0.10 -18.59 32.53
CA ASN A 728 0.97 -19.57 32.32
C ASN A 728 1.94 -19.63 33.48
N PHE A 729 2.35 -18.47 34.00
CA PHE A 729 3.33 -18.45 35.09
C PHE A 729 2.76 -19.07 36.37
N ILE A 730 1.53 -18.70 36.74
CA ILE A 730 0.88 -19.20 37.96
C ILE A 730 0.49 -20.67 37.79
N SER A 731 -0.02 -21.07 36.62
CA SER A 731 -0.36 -22.47 36.37
C SER A 731 0.89 -23.36 36.36
N GLY A 732 1.98 -22.90 35.75
CA GLY A 732 3.27 -23.61 35.76
C GLY A 732 3.81 -23.85 37.17
N MET A 733 3.67 -22.87 38.08
CA MET A 733 4.01 -23.05 39.50
C MET A 733 3.14 -24.12 40.19
N ALA A 734 1.90 -24.31 39.74
CA ALA A 734 1.00 -25.37 40.21
C ALA A 734 1.22 -26.72 39.49
N GLY A 735 2.29 -26.84 38.70
CA GLY A 735 2.65 -28.05 37.97
C GLY A 735 1.93 -28.23 36.63
N SER A 736 1.28 -27.19 36.12
CA SER A 736 0.65 -27.21 34.80
C SER A 736 1.68 -27.08 33.69
N ILE A 737 1.26 -27.52 32.51
CA ILE A 737 1.91 -27.26 31.23
C ILE A 737 1.57 -25.81 30.78
N GLN A 738 2.09 -25.35 29.63
CA GLN A 738 1.71 -24.09 28.98
C GLN A 738 0.17 -23.96 28.93
N ASN A 739 -0.40 -22.75 28.80
CA ASN A 739 -1.84 -22.50 28.56
C ASN A 739 -2.02 -21.45 27.43
N TYR A 740 -2.93 -21.68 26.47
CA TYR A 740 -3.31 -20.71 25.44
C TYR A 740 -4.81 -20.78 25.11
N LEU A 741 -5.31 -19.76 24.43
CA LEU A 741 -6.71 -19.67 24.00
C LEU A 741 -6.98 -20.59 22.80
N VAL A 742 -7.76 -21.66 23.00
CA VAL A 742 -8.16 -22.57 21.92
C VAL A 742 -9.43 -22.05 21.26
N TYR A 743 -9.28 -21.56 20.03
CA TYR A 743 -10.38 -20.93 19.28
C TYR A 743 -11.60 -21.85 19.17
N ALA A 744 -11.45 -23.04 18.59
CA ALA A 744 -12.60 -23.91 18.31
C ALA A 744 -13.40 -24.32 19.55
N ASN A 745 -12.72 -24.64 20.65
CA ASN A 745 -13.40 -25.01 21.90
C ASN A 745 -14.09 -23.82 22.56
N THR A 746 -13.49 -22.63 22.46
CA THR A 746 -14.14 -21.39 22.89
C THR A 746 -15.39 -21.12 22.05
N VAL A 747 -15.32 -21.36 20.73
CA VAL A 747 -16.47 -21.23 19.83
C VAL A 747 -17.57 -22.23 20.17
N PHE A 748 -17.26 -23.50 20.42
CA PHE A 748 -18.25 -24.48 20.86
C PHE A 748 -18.89 -24.13 22.20
N PHE A 749 -18.08 -23.66 23.14
CA PHE A 749 -18.54 -23.20 24.44
C PHE A 749 -19.50 -22.01 24.30
N MET A 750 -19.13 -20.99 23.51
CA MET A 750 -19.99 -19.82 23.25
C MET A 750 -21.25 -20.16 22.45
N ARG A 751 -21.14 -20.98 21.39
CA ARG A 751 -22.31 -21.46 20.60
C ARG A 751 -23.31 -22.23 21.48
N SER A 752 -22.84 -22.90 22.51
CA SER A 752 -23.66 -23.63 23.49
C SER A 752 -24.26 -22.74 24.60
N GLY A 753 -24.01 -21.41 24.58
CA GLY A 753 -24.50 -20.45 25.58
C GLY A 753 -23.51 -20.05 26.68
N GLY A 754 -22.21 -20.28 26.46
CA GLY A 754 -21.11 -19.94 27.38
C GLY A 754 -20.50 -18.57 27.14
N ASP A 755 -21.30 -17.56 26.81
CA ASP A 755 -20.86 -16.18 26.47
C ASP A 755 -20.69 -15.26 27.68
N SER A 756 -20.63 -15.80 28.90
CA SER A 756 -20.54 -15.03 30.14
C SER A 756 -19.41 -15.51 31.07
N ARG A 757 -18.88 -14.61 31.89
CA ARG A 757 -17.87 -14.94 32.92
C ARG A 757 -18.37 -15.98 33.93
N LEU A 758 -19.69 -15.97 34.21
CA LEU A 758 -20.32 -16.94 35.09
C LEU A 758 -20.16 -18.38 34.55
N ALA A 759 -20.37 -18.57 33.24
CA ALA A 759 -20.17 -19.87 32.60
C ALA A 759 -18.72 -20.36 32.77
N GLY A 760 -17.73 -19.46 32.64
CA GLY A 760 -16.33 -19.76 32.89
C GLY A 760 -16.03 -20.19 34.33
N TYR A 761 -16.57 -19.48 35.33
CA TYR A 761 -16.42 -19.87 36.74
C TYR A 761 -17.11 -21.20 37.07
N MET A 762 -18.30 -21.44 36.52
CA MET A 762 -19.01 -22.72 36.67
C MET A 762 -18.22 -23.87 36.04
N LEU A 763 -17.65 -23.65 34.85
CA LEU A 763 -16.79 -24.61 34.20
C LEU A 763 -15.55 -24.93 35.06
N ALA A 764 -14.84 -23.92 35.56
CA ALA A 764 -13.68 -24.12 36.43
C ALA A 764 -14.03 -24.92 37.71
N ALA A 765 -15.16 -24.60 38.35
CA ALA A 765 -15.62 -25.31 39.54
C ALA A 765 -15.96 -26.78 39.27
N LEU A 766 -16.61 -27.08 38.14
CA LEU A 766 -16.93 -28.47 37.78
C LEU A 766 -15.71 -29.25 37.28
N THR A 767 -14.77 -28.62 36.57
CA THR A 767 -13.49 -29.24 36.22
C THR A 767 -12.71 -29.62 37.48
N PHE A 768 -12.68 -28.75 38.48
CA PHE A 768 -12.12 -29.07 39.80
C PHE A 768 -12.87 -30.22 40.48
N GLY A 769 -14.19 -30.29 40.34
CA GLY A 769 -15.01 -31.42 40.80
C GLY A 769 -14.62 -32.75 40.13
N VAL A 770 -14.42 -32.75 38.82
CA VAL A 770 -13.93 -33.93 38.07
C VAL A 770 -12.54 -34.35 38.56
N MET A 771 -11.65 -33.39 38.80
CA MET A 771 -10.32 -33.68 39.38
C MET A 771 -10.43 -34.42 40.72
N ILE A 772 -11.36 -34.01 41.60
CA ILE A 772 -11.59 -34.69 42.90
C ILE A 772 -12.15 -36.11 42.73
N ILE A 773 -13.03 -36.34 41.76
CA ILE A 773 -13.56 -37.68 41.44
C ILE A 773 -12.42 -38.62 41.01
N GLY A 774 -11.36 -38.07 40.43
CA GLY A 774 -10.17 -38.78 40.01
C GLY A 774 -10.37 -39.52 38.68
N PRO A 775 -9.39 -40.33 38.27
CA PRO A 775 -9.33 -40.88 36.92
C PRO A 775 -10.28 -42.08 36.71
N LYS A 776 -11.13 -42.43 37.68
CA LYS A 776 -12.09 -43.55 37.55
C LYS A 776 -13.15 -43.30 36.48
N ILE A 777 -13.46 -42.04 36.17
CA ILE A 777 -14.45 -41.67 35.16
C ILE A 777 -14.01 -42.04 33.73
N ILE A 778 -12.70 -42.15 33.51
CA ILE A 778 -12.04 -42.46 32.23
C ILE A 778 -12.50 -43.79 31.66
N GLY A 779 -12.51 -44.83 32.50
CA GLY A 779 -12.86 -46.19 32.09
C GLY A 779 -14.32 -46.39 31.73
N PHE A 780 -15.13 -45.32 31.77
CA PHE A 780 -16.53 -45.29 31.34
C PHE A 780 -16.73 -44.53 30.01
N ILE A 781 -15.70 -43.92 29.43
CA ILE A 781 -15.87 -43.11 28.21
C ILE A 781 -15.68 -43.99 26.96
N PRO A 782 -16.69 -44.08 26.07
CA PRO A 782 -16.54 -44.79 24.80
C PRO A 782 -15.61 -44.01 23.85
N ILE A 783 -14.69 -44.72 23.20
CA ILE A 783 -13.69 -44.12 22.30
C ILE A 783 -14.35 -43.47 21.08
N MET A 784 -15.48 -44.01 20.62
CA MET A 784 -16.23 -43.42 19.51
C MET A 784 -16.73 -42.00 19.79
N MET A 785 -16.98 -41.64 21.05
CA MET A 785 -17.35 -40.26 21.42
C MET A 785 -16.18 -39.30 21.17
N VAL A 786 -14.96 -39.75 21.48
CA VAL A 786 -13.71 -39.00 21.32
C VAL A 786 -13.38 -38.83 19.85
N GLY A 787 -13.38 -39.95 19.11
CA GLY A 787 -13.12 -39.95 17.67
C GLY A 787 -14.08 -39.04 16.91
N THR A 788 -15.37 -39.05 17.27
CA THR A 788 -16.37 -38.16 16.64
C THR A 788 -16.02 -36.68 16.81
N LEU A 789 -15.56 -36.26 17.99
CA LEU A 789 -15.20 -34.87 18.24
C LEU A 789 -13.91 -34.45 17.54
N ILE A 790 -12.90 -35.32 17.53
CA ILE A 790 -11.63 -35.07 16.83
C ILE A 790 -11.87 -34.93 15.33
N PHE A 791 -12.66 -35.83 14.72
CA PHE A 791 -12.99 -35.75 13.30
C PHE A 791 -13.83 -34.51 12.95
N ASP A 792 -14.87 -34.20 13.74
CA ASP A 792 -15.71 -33.02 13.51
C ASP A 792 -14.88 -31.73 13.51
N LEU A 793 -13.99 -31.60 14.50
CA LEU A 793 -13.07 -30.46 14.61
C LEU A 793 -12.09 -30.39 13.43
N GLY A 794 -11.50 -31.53 13.05
CA GLY A 794 -10.61 -31.60 11.89
C GLY A 794 -11.29 -31.16 10.59
N PHE A 795 -12.55 -31.58 10.38
CA PHE A 795 -13.34 -31.15 9.22
C PHE A 795 -13.73 -29.68 9.26
N GLU A 796 -14.10 -29.13 10.41
CA GLU A 796 -14.42 -27.71 10.55
C GLU A 796 -13.21 -26.83 10.23
N LEU A 797 -12.03 -27.15 10.79
CA LEU A 797 -10.80 -26.39 10.52
C LEU A 797 -10.33 -26.53 9.06
N LEU A 798 -10.41 -27.72 8.46
CA LEU A 798 -10.08 -27.91 7.04
C LEU A 798 -11.03 -27.14 6.12
N LEU A 799 -12.34 -27.15 6.41
CA LEU A 799 -13.32 -26.38 5.65
C LEU A 799 -13.03 -24.87 5.76
N GLU A 800 -12.76 -24.39 6.98
CA GLU A 800 -12.46 -22.97 7.27
C GLU A 800 -11.15 -22.50 6.63
N ALA A 801 -10.14 -23.37 6.57
CA ALA A 801 -8.83 -23.03 6.03
C ALA A 801 -8.71 -23.19 4.50
N VAL A 802 -9.21 -24.31 3.97
CA VAL A 802 -8.98 -24.69 2.57
C VAL A 802 -10.17 -24.30 1.68
N TRP A 803 -11.40 -24.57 2.10
CA TRP A 803 -12.55 -24.43 1.20
C TRP A 803 -13.18 -23.03 1.20
N LEU A 804 -13.40 -22.45 2.37
CA LEU A 804 -14.05 -21.14 2.52
C LEU A 804 -13.22 -19.96 1.97
N PRO A 805 -11.88 -19.90 2.13
CA PRO A 805 -11.07 -18.77 1.69
C PRO A 805 -10.78 -18.75 0.18
N ARG A 806 -11.02 -19.84 -0.55
CA ARG A 806 -10.64 -20.00 -1.98
C ARG A 806 -11.14 -18.90 -2.92
N LYS A 807 -12.26 -18.25 -2.58
CA LYS A 807 -12.84 -17.13 -3.36
C LYS A 807 -12.45 -15.75 -2.83
N LYS A 808 -11.86 -15.69 -1.64
CA LYS A 808 -11.47 -14.44 -0.95
C LYS A 808 -9.98 -14.14 -1.12
N LEU A 809 -9.14 -15.17 -1.22
CA LEU A 809 -7.69 -15.04 -1.36
C LEU A 809 -7.26 -14.94 -2.83
N LYS A 810 -6.16 -14.24 -3.09
CA LYS A 810 -5.50 -14.27 -4.40
C LYS A 810 -4.94 -15.67 -4.68
N LEU A 811 -4.76 -16.04 -5.95
CA LEU A 811 -4.24 -17.36 -6.32
C LEU A 811 -2.90 -17.69 -5.63
N ALA A 812 -1.98 -16.73 -5.56
CA ALA A 812 -0.69 -16.91 -4.88
C ALA A 812 -0.87 -17.16 -3.37
N GLU A 813 -1.73 -16.39 -2.70
CA GLU A 813 -2.04 -16.56 -1.27
C GLU A 813 -2.74 -17.91 -1.01
N TYR A 814 -3.65 -18.32 -1.89
CA TYR A 814 -4.29 -19.62 -1.81
C TYR A 814 -3.32 -20.78 -2.02
N LEU A 815 -2.41 -20.68 -3.00
CA LEU A 815 -1.35 -21.67 -3.20
C LEU A 815 -0.45 -21.78 -1.97
N THR A 816 -0.10 -20.65 -1.32
CA THR A 816 0.68 -20.70 -0.07
C THR A 816 -0.06 -21.43 1.05
N VAL A 817 -1.39 -21.24 1.19
CA VAL A 817 -2.22 -22.00 2.16
C VAL A 817 -2.10 -23.50 1.89
N ILE A 818 -2.32 -23.95 0.65
CA ILE A 818 -2.25 -25.38 0.30
C ILE A 818 -0.86 -25.96 0.54
N VAL A 819 0.21 -25.23 0.17
CA VAL A 819 1.59 -25.67 0.42
C VAL A 819 1.84 -25.83 1.92
N ILE A 820 1.41 -24.89 2.75
CA ILE A 820 1.55 -25.00 4.21
C ILE A 820 0.80 -26.24 4.73
N VAL A 821 -0.47 -26.44 4.34
CA VAL A 821 -1.27 -27.60 4.77
C VAL A 821 -0.58 -28.92 4.37
N LEU A 822 -0.08 -29.02 3.14
CA LEU A 822 0.61 -30.23 2.66
C LEU A 822 1.93 -30.47 3.39
N VAL A 823 2.76 -29.44 3.56
CA VAL A 823 4.05 -29.57 4.27
C VAL A 823 3.82 -29.96 5.73
N MET A 824 2.85 -29.34 6.39
CA MET A 824 2.47 -29.70 7.78
C MET A 824 1.93 -31.12 7.87
N GLY A 825 1.12 -31.55 6.90
CA GLY A 825 0.54 -32.88 6.90
C GLY A 825 1.55 -33.99 6.63
N ILE A 826 2.52 -33.76 5.74
CA ILE A 826 3.51 -34.78 5.32
C ILE A 826 4.69 -34.87 6.28
N TYR A 827 5.22 -33.71 6.71
CA TYR A 827 6.38 -33.64 7.57
C TYR A 827 5.95 -33.40 9.01
N ASP A 828 5.95 -32.14 9.42
CA ASP A 828 5.55 -31.73 10.75
C ASP A 828 5.13 -30.26 10.73
N PHE A 829 4.53 -29.87 11.84
CA PHE A 829 4.06 -28.54 12.12
C PHE A 829 5.16 -27.44 11.99
N VAL A 830 6.32 -27.65 12.60
CA VAL A 830 7.44 -26.69 12.67
C VAL A 830 7.97 -26.36 11.28
N ILE A 831 8.16 -27.38 10.44
CA ILE A 831 8.64 -27.21 9.06
C ILE A 831 7.60 -26.43 8.24
N GLY A 832 6.32 -26.75 8.42
CA GLY A 832 5.23 -26.07 7.73
C GLY A 832 5.15 -24.56 8.02
N ILE A 833 5.30 -24.16 9.29
CA ILE A 833 5.39 -22.74 9.65
C ILE A 833 6.62 -22.08 9.02
N GLY A 834 7.78 -22.72 9.08
CA GLY A 834 9.01 -22.18 8.51
C GLY A 834 8.87 -21.87 7.03
N VAL A 835 8.28 -22.80 6.26
CA VAL A 835 7.96 -22.60 4.84
C VAL A 835 6.95 -21.46 4.65
N GLY A 836 5.90 -21.39 5.47
CA GLY A 836 4.90 -20.32 5.42
C GLY A 836 5.49 -18.92 5.63
N ILE A 837 6.41 -18.78 6.60
CA ILE A 837 7.12 -17.53 6.87
C ILE A 837 8.01 -17.13 5.68
N ILE A 838 8.79 -18.06 5.12
CA ILE A 838 9.66 -17.80 3.96
C ILE A 838 8.82 -17.35 2.75
N LEU A 839 7.76 -18.08 2.42
CA LEU A 839 6.86 -17.76 1.31
C LEU A 839 6.20 -16.39 1.48
N ALA A 840 5.87 -16.02 2.71
CA ALA A 840 5.30 -14.71 3.01
C ALA A 840 6.29 -13.57 2.86
N PHE A 841 7.55 -13.75 3.29
CA PHE A 841 8.60 -12.77 3.03
C PHE A 841 8.80 -12.56 1.53
N VAL A 842 8.86 -13.65 0.75
CA VAL A 842 8.97 -13.58 -0.73
C VAL A 842 7.77 -12.85 -1.33
N SER A 843 6.55 -13.20 -0.90
CA SER A 843 5.31 -12.56 -1.37
C SER A 843 5.29 -11.06 -1.04
N LEU A 844 5.68 -10.67 0.18
CA LEU A 844 5.75 -9.27 0.60
C LEU A 844 6.76 -8.48 -0.24
N ILE A 845 7.95 -9.03 -0.47
CA ILE A 845 8.98 -8.40 -1.29
C ILE A 845 8.46 -8.16 -2.71
N ILE A 846 7.84 -9.16 -3.34
CA ILE A 846 7.29 -9.05 -4.70
C ILE A 846 6.13 -8.05 -4.76
N GLN A 847 5.26 -8.02 -3.76
CA GLN A 847 4.12 -7.09 -3.74
C GLN A 847 4.59 -5.64 -3.56
N THR A 848 5.56 -5.41 -2.69
CA THR A 848 6.05 -4.06 -2.39
C THR A 848 6.93 -3.51 -3.51
N SER A 849 7.66 -4.36 -4.25
CA SER A 849 8.50 -3.93 -5.39
C SER A 849 7.71 -3.53 -6.64
N ARG A 850 6.45 -3.95 -6.80
CA ARG A 850 5.62 -3.62 -7.97
C ARG A 850 4.96 -2.24 -7.90
N VAL A 851 4.97 -1.58 -6.74
CA VAL A 851 4.37 -0.25 -6.57
C VAL A 851 5.39 0.80 -7.01
N SER A 852 5.14 1.49 -8.13
CA SER A 852 6.05 2.55 -8.58
C SER A 852 5.99 3.77 -7.65
N ALA A 853 7.16 4.35 -7.37
CA ALA A 853 7.28 5.62 -6.66
C ALA A 853 6.97 6.84 -7.56
N VAL A 854 6.89 6.65 -8.89
CA VAL A 854 6.61 7.73 -9.84
C VAL A 854 5.11 8.01 -9.88
N ARG A 855 4.71 9.16 -9.31
CA ARG A 855 3.31 9.58 -9.22
C ARG A 855 2.80 10.21 -10.51
N ALA A 856 3.62 11.07 -11.11
CA ALA A 856 3.28 11.80 -12.34
C ALA A 856 4.54 12.33 -13.04
N SER A 857 4.43 12.62 -14.33
CA SER A 857 5.45 13.35 -15.07
C SER A 857 4.85 14.44 -15.95
N TYR A 858 5.58 15.54 -16.11
CA TYR A 858 5.16 16.73 -16.84
C TYR A 858 6.31 17.32 -17.67
N THR A 859 5.94 18.03 -18.73
CA THR A 859 6.89 18.79 -19.57
C THR A 859 6.74 20.28 -19.29
N GLY A 860 7.83 21.05 -19.38
CA GLY A 860 7.84 22.50 -19.20
C GLY A 860 6.95 23.30 -20.18
N GLU A 861 6.53 22.71 -21.30
CA GLU A 861 5.53 23.32 -22.19
C GLU A 861 4.17 23.52 -21.51
N ILE A 862 3.81 22.59 -20.62
CA ILE A 862 2.54 22.60 -19.89
C ILE A 862 2.69 23.41 -18.59
N VAL A 863 3.85 23.30 -17.94
CA VAL A 863 4.11 23.85 -16.61
C VAL A 863 5.23 24.88 -16.67
N GLY A 864 4.90 26.14 -16.39
CA GLY A 864 5.87 27.21 -16.22
C GLY A 864 5.90 27.72 -14.78
N SER A 865 6.95 28.45 -14.43
CA SER A 865 6.96 29.18 -13.15
C SER A 865 5.88 30.26 -13.12
N THR A 866 5.49 30.66 -11.91
CA THR A 866 4.49 31.71 -11.68
C THR A 866 5.01 33.12 -11.93
N VAL A 867 6.28 33.29 -12.30
CA VAL A 867 6.88 34.63 -12.44
C VAL A 867 6.30 35.38 -13.66
N ARG A 868 5.78 36.60 -13.42
CA ARG A 868 5.38 37.52 -14.49
C ARG A 868 6.61 38.14 -15.14
N ARG A 869 6.78 37.83 -16.41
CA ARG A 869 7.92 38.27 -17.23
C ARG A 869 7.45 39.18 -18.35
N ASN A 870 8.39 39.96 -18.89
CA ASN A 870 8.09 40.82 -20.03
C ASN A 870 7.75 39.97 -21.29
N PRO A 871 7.07 40.54 -22.30
CA PRO A 871 6.63 39.79 -23.49
C PRO A 871 7.77 39.07 -24.23
N SER A 872 8.94 39.71 -24.37
CA SER A 872 10.09 39.11 -25.06
C SER A 872 10.65 37.86 -24.36
N GLN A 873 10.72 37.90 -23.02
CA GLN A 873 11.14 36.77 -22.19
C GLN A 873 10.10 35.66 -22.22
N HIS A 874 8.81 36.04 -22.18
CA HIS A 874 7.71 35.09 -22.20
C HIS A 874 7.69 34.30 -23.52
N HIS A 875 7.79 34.99 -24.66
CA HIS A 875 7.79 34.37 -25.99
C HIS A 875 9.01 33.45 -26.17
N TYR A 876 10.20 33.90 -25.74
CA TYR A 876 11.39 33.05 -25.73
C TYR A 876 11.18 31.75 -24.93
N LEU A 877 10.66 31.88 -23.70
CA LEU A 877 10.44 30.73 -22.82
C LEU A 877 9.39 29.74 -23.37
N GLN A 878 8.37 30.21 -24.08
CA GLN A 878 7.38 29.32 -24.71
C GLN A 878 8.03 28.33 -25.70
N GLU A 879 9.07 28.75 -26.44
CA GLU A 879 9.77 27.86 -27.37
C GLU A 879 10.75 26.93 -26.65
N VAL A 880 11.44 27.41 -25.62
CA VAL A 880 12.56 26.66 -25.00
C VAL A 880 12.20 25.79 -23.79
N ARG A 881 11.06 26.03 -23.14
CA ARG A 881 10.61 25.31 -21.93
C ARG A 881 10.47 23.80 -22.12
N ARG A 882 10.32 23.31 -23.35
CA ARG A 882 10.30 21.88 -23.68
C ARG A 882 11.54 21.10 -23.24
N GLN A 883 12.63 21.82 -22.94
CA GLN A 883 13.86 21.25 -22.41
C GLN A 883 13.82 20.99 -20.88
N ILE A 884 12.72 21.32 -20.20
CA ILE A 884 12.49 21.04 -18.78
C ILE A 884 11.54 19.84 -18.66
N TYR A 885 11.94 18.82 -17.92
CA TYR A 885 11.11 17.66 -17.60
C TYR A 885 10.95 17.52 -16.09
N ILE A 886 9.76 17.17 -15.63
CA ILE A 886 9.40 17.12 -14.21
C ILE A 886 8.89 15.72 -13.89
N VAL A 887 9.41 15.10 -12.83
CA VAL A 887 8.96 13.81 -12.29
C VAL A 887 8.60 14.00 -10.83
N LYS A 888 7.36 13.64 -10.48
CA LYS A 888 6.87 13.68 -9.11
C LYS A 888 7.02 12.32 -8.45
N LEU A 889 7.63 12.29 -7.28
CA LEU A 889 7.84 11.09 -6.48
C LEU A 889 6.95 11.09 -5.23
N THR A 890 6.56 9.90 -4.78
CA THR A 890 5.68 9.73 -3.61
C THR A 890 6.09 8.52 -2.79
N GLY A 891 5.83 8.58 -1.48
CA GLY A 891 6.03 7.47 -0.55
C GLY A 891 7.44 7.39 0.02
N PHE A 892 7.76 6.24 0.62
CA PHE A 892 9.10 5.96 1.15
C PHE A 892 9.95 5.33 0.04
N LEU A 893 11.11 5.92 -0.24
CA LEU A 893 12.00 5.44 -1.30
C LEU A 893 12.97 4.42 -0.73
N PHE A 894 12.82 3.18 -1.16
CA PHE A 894 13.73 2.09 -0.82
C PHE A 894 14.14 1.33 -2.08
N PHE A 895 15.08 0.38 -1.93
CA PHE A 895 15.59 -0.47 -3.02
C PHE A 895 14.50 -0.96 -4.00
N GLY A 896 13.36 -1.45 -3.49
CA GLY A 896 12.29 -2.00 -4.34
C GLY A 896 11.58 -0.97 -5.22
N THR A 897 11.47 0.28 -4.74
CA THR A 897 10.74 1.36 -5.45
C THR A 897 11.62 2.21 -6.35
N VAL A 898 12.89 2.41 -5.98
CA VAL A 898 13.80 3.32 -6.68
C VAL A 898 14.18 2.79 -8.07
N VAL A 899 14.14 1.47 -8.26
CA VAL A 899 14.34 0.82 -9.58
C VAL A 899 13.34 1.36 -10.60
N SER A 900 12.07 1.54 -10.22
CA SER A 900 11.06 2.10 -11.12
C SER A 900 11.33 3.57 -11.51
N VAL A 901 11.96 4.34 -10.62
CA VAL A 901 12.39 5.72 -10.89
C VAL A 901 13.58 5.71 -11.85
N GLU A 902 14.54 4.83 -11.61
CA GLU A 902 15.73 4.67 -12.44
C GLU A 902 15.39 4.19 -13.86
N GLU A 903 14.53 3.18 -14.00
CA GLU A 903 14.00 2.70 -15.29
C GLU A 903 13.30 3.82 -16.05
N LYS A 904 12.47 4.61 -15.35
CA LYS A 904 11.77 5.74 -15.97
C LYS A 904 12.75 6.79 -16.49
N ILE A 905 13.79 7.10 -15.73
CA ILE A 905 14.82 8.06 -16.12
C ILE A 905 15.67 7.52 -17.27
N ARG A 906 16.06 6.24 -17.25
CA ARG A 906 16.76 5.59 -18.37
C ARG A 906 15.93 5.65 -19.65
N ALA A 907 14.63 5.36 -19.58
CA ALA A 907 13.72 5.46 -20.73
C ALA A 907 13.59 6.90 -21.29
N LEU A 908 13.81 7.93 -20.48
CA LEU A 908 13.83 9.33 -20.94
C LEU A 908 15.16 9.73 -21.60
N ILE A 909 16.24 9.03 -21.26
CA ILE A 909 17.60 9.29 -21.74
C ILE A 909 17.96 8.39 -22.94
N ASP A 910 17.15 7.36 -23.21
CA ASP A 910 17.33 6.47 -24.35
C ASP A 910 17.44 7.26 -25.66
N ASP A 911 18.34 6.81 -26.54
CA ASP A 911 18.80 7.63 -27.67
C ASP A 911 17.66 8.00 -28.64
N SER A 912 16.66 7.12 -28.77
CA SER A 912 15.44 7.34 -29.54
C SER A 912 14.56 8.47 -28.96
N ALA A 913 14.21 8.36 -27.68
CA ALA A 913 13.41 9.33 -26.95
C ALA A 913 14.13 10.69 -26.78
N PHE A 914 15.44 10.64 -26.58
CA PHE A 914 16.27 11.84 -26.42
C PHE A 914 16.43 12.62 -27.73
N ALA A 915 16.45 11.94 -28.89
CA ALA A 915 16.46 12.59 -30.19
C ALA A 915 15.15 13.37 -30.47
N GLU A 916 14.01 12.82 -30.07
CA GLU A 916 12.71 13.49 -30.19
C GLU A 916 12.58 14.66 -29.20
N ARG A 917 13.06 14.49 -27.97
CA ARG A 917 12.88 15.46 -26.88
C ARG A 917 14.18 15.66 -26.10
N PRO A 918 15.08 16.52 -26.58
CA PRO A 918 16.37 16.69 -25.95
C PRO A 918 16.26 17.57 -24.70
N ILE A 919 16.11 16.92 -23.54
CA ILE A 919 15.98 17.58 -22.24
C ILE A 919 17.32 18.18 -21.78
N LYS A 920 17.26 19.32 -21.08
CA LYS A 920 18.40 19.99 -20.46
C LYS A 920 18.32 19.96 -18.94
N TYR A 921 17.10 20.03 -18.39
CA TYR A 921 16.83 20.02 -16.95
C TYR A 921 15.85 18.91 -16.60
N LEU A 922 16.19 18.11 -15.59
CA LEU A 922 15.28 17.15 -14.97
C LEU A 922 14.99 17.58 -13.53
N ILE A 923 13.74 17.90 -13.25
CA ILE A 923 13.26 18.25 -11.91
C ILE A 923 12.63 17.01 -11.27
N LEU A 924 13.17 16.56 -10.14
CA LEU A 924 12.54 15.54 -9.29
C LEU A 924 11.87 16.24 -8.10
N ASP A 925 10.56 16.09 -8.00
CA ASP A 925 9.76 16.64 -6.90
C ASP A 925 9.60 15.60 -5.80
N LEU A 926 10.20 15.89 -4.65
CA LEU A 926 10.26 15.06 -3.44
C LEU A 926 9.24 15.52 -2.38
N TYR A 927 8.33 16.44 -2.69
CA TYR A 927 7.39 17.00 -1.70
C TYR A 927 6.61 15.90 -0.93
N HIS A 928 6.14 14.87 -1.65
CA HIS A 928 5.40 13.73 -1.09
C HIS A 928 6.27 12.52 -0.68
N VAL A 929 7.60 12.67 -0.70
CA VAL A 929 8.52 11.64 -0.22
C VAL A 929 8.63 11.75 1.30
N THR A 930 8.39 10.63 1.99
CA THR A 930 8.40 10.57 3.46
C THR A 930 9.78 10.29 4.03
N GLY A 931 10.62 9.56 3.29
CA GLY A 931 11.95 9.15 3.70
C GLY A 931 12.65 8.34 2.61
N LEU A 932 13.93 8.03 2.83
CA LEU A 932 14.72 7.18 1.94
C LEU A 932 15.70 6.30 2.72
N ASP A 933 16.00 5.12 2.17
CA ASP A 933 17.06 4.24 2.65
C ASP A 933 18.40 4.52 1.95
N TYR A 934 19.45 3.82 2.40
CA TYR A 934 20.79 3.94 1.82
C TYR A 934 20.83 3.53 0.34
N SER A 935 20.17 2.43 -0.02
CA SER A 935 20.11 1.93 -1.39
C SER A 935 19.44 2.90 -2.36
N ALA A 936 18.39 3.60 -1.93
CA ALA A 936 17.75 4.65 -2.71
C ALA A 936 18.70 5.84 -2.92
N GLY A 937 19.47 6.23 -1.90
CA GLY A 937 20.50 7.27 -2.05
C GLY A 937 21.59 6.90 -3.07
N GLU A 938 22.06 5.65 -3.05
CA GLU A 938 23.02 5.15 -4.04
C GLU A 938 22.44 5.16 -5.46
N ALA A 939 21.17 4.77 -5.60
CA ALA A 939 20.46 4.85 -6.87
C ALA A 939 20.34 6.30 -7.38
N PHE A 940 20.08 7.28 -6.51
CA PHE A 940 20.11 8.70 -6.89
C PHE A 940 21.50 9.16 -7.34
N ASN A 941 22.57 8.67 -6.72
CA ASN A 941 23.93 8.99 -7.17
C ASN A 941 24.22 8.39 -8.56
N THR A 942 23.74 7.17 -8.81
CA THR A 942 23.81 6.55 -10.14
C THR A 942 23.00 7.32 -11.19
N ILE A 943 21.77 7.73 -10.85
CA ILE A 943 20.94 8.61 -11.69
C ILE A 943 21.66 9.93 -11.99
N SER A 944 22.29 10.55 -10.98
CA SER A 944 23.03 11.81 -11.14
C SER A 944 24.18 11.66 -12.14
N ARG A 945 24.97 10.58 -12.05
CA ARG A 945 26.05 10.27 -13.00
C ARG A 945 25.52 10.00 -14.41
N LEU A 946 24.41 9.26 -14.53
CA LEU A 946 23.76 8.99 -15.83
C LEU A 946 23.30 10.28 -16.52
N LEU A 947 22.75 11.21 -15.76
CA LEU A 947 22.30 12.52 -16.27
C LEU A 947 23.48 13.41 -16.67
N ASP A 948 24.54 13.45 -15.86
CA ASP A 948 25.73 14.25 -16.12
C ASP A 948 26.45 13.82 -17.40
N ASN A 949 26.56 12.51 -17.66
CA ASN A 949 27.12 11.96 -18.91
C ASN A 949 26.40 12.45 -20.17
N LYS A 950 25.11 12.79 -20.07
CA LYS A 950 24.31 13.34 -21.17
C LYS A 950 24.17 14.87 -21.08
N GLY A 951 24.86 15.51 -20.14
CA GLY A 951 24.80 16.95 -19.89
C GLY A 951 23.39 17.42 -19.51
N ILE A 952 22.68 16.65 -18.69
CA ILE A 952 21.36 17.01 -18.15
C ILE A 952 21.56 17.42 -16.69
N VAL A 953 21.08 18.60 -16.32
CA VAL A 953 21.19 19.10 -14.94
C VAL A 953 20.05 18.53 -14.11
N LEU A 954 20.41 17.89 -12.99
CA LEU A 954 19.46 17.34 -12.02
C LEU A 954 19.09 18.41 -10.97
N VAL A 955 17.80 18.65 -10.82
CA VAL A 955 17.24 19.57 -9.83
C VAL A 955 16.29 18.81 -8.91
N LEU A 956 16.51 18.89 -7.60
CA LEU A 956 15.61 18.32 -6.61
C LEU A 956 14.74 19.43 -6.01
N SER A 957 13.45 19.16 -5.85
CA SER A 957 12.47 20.12 -5.31
C SER A 957 11.61 19.50 -4.19
N GLY A 958 10.98 20.34 -3.37
CA GLY A 958 9.99 19.91 -2.37
C GLY A 958 10.55 19.52 -1.00
N LYS A 959 11.88 19.50 -0.84
CA LYS A 959 12.57 19.25 0.43
C LYS A 959 13.81 20.14 0.53
N ASP A 960 13.91 20.88 1.63
CA ASP A 960 15.08 21.71 1.91
C ASP A 960 16.34 20.87 2.11
N ALA A 961 17.48 21.49 1.84
CA ALA A 961 18.81 20.96 2.15
C ALA A 961 18.95 20.41 3.58
N GLU A 962 18.33 21.09 4.55
CA GLU A 962 18.39 20.77 5.97
C GLU A 962 17.33 19.74 6.42
N SER A 963 16.41 19.37 5.52
CA SER A 963 15.42 18.33 5.80
C SER A 963 16.10 16.99 6.05
N GLU A 964 15.44 16.06 6.76
CA GLU A 964 15.97 14.71 6.99
C GLU A 964 16.33 14.00 5.67
N VAL A 965 15.45 14.10 4.67
CA VAL A 965 15.66 13.58 3.32
C VAL A 965 16.87 14.25 2.65
N GLY A 966 16.98 15.57 2.71
CA GLY A 966 18.09 16.33 2.13
C GLY A 966 19.44 16.02 2.77
N ARG A 967 19.48 15.90 4.11
CA ARG A 967 20.67 15.49 4.86
C ARG A 967 21.10 14.07 4.51
N ASN A 968 20.15 13.14 4.38
CA ASN A 968 20.44 11.76 4.01
C ASN A 968 21.01 11.68 2.58
N LEU A 969 20.44 12.40 1.61
CA LEU A 969 20.98 12.45 0.24
C LEU A 969 22.42 12.99 0.18
N ARG A 970 22.71 14.06 0.94
CA ARG A 970 24.07 14.61 1.02
C ARG A 970 25.04 13.67 1.74
N ALA A 971 24.61 13.05 2.82
CA ALA A 971 25.42 12.06 3.55
C ALA A 971 25.78 10.85 2.68
N MET A 972 24.91 10.50 1.74
CA MET A 972 25.12 9.43 0.76
C MET A 972 25.92 9.87 -0.49
N GLY A 973 26.44 11.12 -0.50
CA GLY A 973 27.37 11.60 -1.52
C GLY A 973 26.74 12.29 -2.72
N LEU A 974 25.43 12.56 -2.72
CA LEU A 974 24.79 13.28 -3.81
C LEU A 974 25.33 14.72 -3.92
N GLY A 975 26.06 15.01 -5.00
CA GLY A 975 26.66 16.33 -5.28
C GLY A 975 28.11 16.52 -4.84
N ASN A 976 28.80 15.47 -4.35
CA ASN A 976 30.21 15.57 -3.93
C ASN A 976 31.24 15.39 -5.09
N ASP A 977 30.86 14.71 -6.18
CA ASP A 977 31.79 14.26 -7.24
C ASP A 977 31.84 15.21 -8.46
N SER A 978 32.00 16.51 -8.26
CA SER A 978 32.00 17.54 -9.33
C SER A 978 30.69 17.68 -10.16
N ILE A 979 29.67 16.87 -9.86
CA ILE A 979 28.35 16.92 -10.48
C ILE A 979 27.46 17.91 -9.71
N GLU A 980 27.01 18.96 -10.39
CA GLU A 980 26.20 20.01 -9.78
C GLU A 980 24.73 19.55 -9.64
N VAL A 981 24.31 19.24 -8.41
CA VAL A 981 22.91 18.93 -8.07
C VAL A 981 22.32 20.10 -7.28
N THR A 982 21.26 20.70 -7.80
CA THR A 982 20.60 21.84 -7.15
C THR A 982 19.42 21.37 -6.31
N LEU A 983 19.42 21.68 -5.01
CA LEU A 983 18.26 21.44 -4.12
C LEU A 983 17.50 22.74 -3.89
N LEU A 984 16.20 22.74 -4.18
CA LEU A 984 15.31 23.88 -4.05
C LEU A 984 14.09 23.55 -3.17
N PRO A 985 13.56 24.54 -2.43
CA PRO A 985 12.51 24.30 -1.43
C PRO A 985 11.21 23.77 -2.06
N ASP A 986 10.83 24.30 -3.21
CA ASP A 986 9.55 24.03 -3.86
C ASP A 986 9.68 23.92 -5.39
N LEU A 987 8.65 23.36 -6.02
CA LEU A 987 8.61 23.15 -7.47
C LEU A 987 8.63 24.47 -8.26
N ASN A 988 8.02 25.55 -7.75
CA ASN A 988 8.03 26.83 -8.45
C ASN A 988 9.44 27.43 -8.46
N SER A 989 10.16 27.37 -7.34
CA SER A 989 11.55 27.78 -7.24
C SER A 989 12.45 27.00 -8.20
N ALA A 990 12.22 25.68 -8.33
CA ALA A 990 12.91 24.85 -9.32
C ALA A 990 12.64 25.27 -10.76
N LEU A 991 11.38 25.50 -11.12
CA LEU A 991 11.00 26.00 -12.44
C LEU A 991 11.57 27.39 -12.72
N GLU A 992 11.49 28.30 -11.75
CA GLU A 992 12.04 29.65 -11.87
C GLU A 992 13.54 29.63 -12.10
N SER A 993 14.30 28.82 -11.34
CA SER A 993 15.73 28.66 -11.52
C SER A 993 16.09 28.16 -12.92
N CYS A 994 15.43 27.09 -13.37
CA CYS A 994 15.62 26.53 -14.71
C CYS A 994 15.29 27.54 -15.82
N GLU A 995 14.18 28.28 -15.69
CA GLU A 995 13.79 29.31 -16.65
C GLU A 995 14.75 30.50 -16.66
N ASN A 996 15.26 30.90 -15.49
CA ASN A 996 16.25 31.98 -15.40
C ASN A 996 17.59 31.58 -16.03
N GLU A 997 18.02 30.32 -15.90
CA GLU A 997 19.18 29.80 -16.62
C GLU A 997 18.96 29.77 -18.14
N LEU A 998 17.76 29.40 -18.59
CA LEU A 998 17.39 29.48 -20.00
C LEU A 998 17.43 30.93 -20.50
N LEU A 999 17.01 31.91 -19.71
CA LEU A 999 17.01 33.32 -20.11
C LEU A 999 18.40 33.95 -20.28
N LYS A 1000 19.46 33.36 -19.70
CA LYS A 1000 20.83 33.88 -19.85
C LYS A 1000 21.28 33.96 -21.31
N THR A 1001 20.89 32.99 -22.14
CA THR A 1001 21.20 32.99 -23.58
C THR A 1001 20.51 34.15 -24.30
N LEU A 1002 19.25 34.45 -23.95
CA LEU A 1002 18.53 35.61 -24.49
C LEU A 1002 19.23 36.93 -24.13
N TYR A 1003 19.65 37.09 -22.88
CA TYR A 1003 20.40 38.28 -22.45
C TYR A 1003 21.76 38.42 -23.14
N ALA A 1004 22.49 37.31 -23.30
CA ALA A 1004 23.77 37.32 -24.01
C ALA A 1004 23.58 37.77 -25.48
N SER A 1005 22.58 37.20 -26.18
CA SER A 1005 22.25 37.61 -27.55
C SER A 1005 21.80 39.07 -27.64
N GLN A 1006 21.04 39.59 -26.66
CA GLN A 1006 20.70 41.02 -26.59
C GLN A 1006 21.93 41.92 -26.44
N GLU A 1007 22.91 41.51 -25.62
CA GLU A 1007 24.13 42.28 -25.38
C GLU A 1007 25.04 42.31 -26.63
N GLU A 1008 25.14 41.20 -27.36
CA GLU A 1008 25.87 41.12 -28.63
C GLU A 1008 25.28 42.06 -29.69
N LEU A 1009 23.95 42.08 -29.84
CA LEU A 1009 23.25 43.02 -30.73
C LEU A 1009 23.52 44.49 -30.34
N ARG A 1010 23.54 44.79 -29.04
CA ARG A 1010 23.86 46.15 -28.54
C ARG A 1010 25.31 46.55 -28.83
N LYS A 1011 26.27 45.62 -28.68
CA LYS A 1011 27.70 45.86 -28.99
C LYS A 1011 27.92 46.06 -30.49
N GLY A 1012 27.22 45.32 -31.34
CA GLY A 1012 27.23 45.49 -32.80
C GLY A 1012 26.70 46.85 -33.25
N SER A 1013 25.64 47.37 -32.62
CA SER A 1013 25.06 48.68 -32.97
C SER A 1013 25.94 49.88 -32.57
N ARG A 1014 26.92 49.72 -31.68
CA ARG A 1014 27.87 50.79 -31.30
C ARG A 1014 29.03 50.96 -32.30
N HIS A 1015 29.22 50.01 -33.21
CA HIS A 1015 30.25 50.04 -34.25
C HIS A 1015 29.62 50.32 -35.64
N ALA A 1016 28.81 51.37 -35.74
CA ALA A 1016 28.42 51.89 -37.05
C ALA A 1016 29.64 52.58 -37.69
N PRO A 1017 30.11 52.19 -38.89
CA PRO A 1017 31.32 52.74 -39.46
C PRO A 1017 31.09 54.19 -39.86
N THR A 1018 31.90 55.09 -39.31
CA THR A 1018 32.09 56.43 -39.88
C THR A 1018 32.64 56.26 -41.30
N ALA A 1019 31.96 56.84 -42.28
CA ALA A 1019 32.36 56.83 -43.68
C ALA A 1019 33.72 57.54 -43.85
N ASN A 1020 34.81 56.77 -43.87
CA ASN A 1020 36.09 57.15 -44.46
C ASN A 1020 36.89 55.87 -44.79
N LEU A 1021 37.14 55.71 -46.09
CA LEU A 1021 38.06 54.83 -46.82
C LEU A 1021 38.39 53.41 -46.32
N ASP A 1022 38.19 52.46 -47.24
CA ASP A 1022 38.49 51.03 -47.19
C ASP A 1022 39.92 50.63 -46.77
N VAL A 1023 39.99 49.54 -46.00
CA VAL A 1023 40.91 48.44 -46.27
C VAL A 1023 40.10 47.14 -46.16
N PRO A 1024 40.07 46.27 -47.20
CA PRO A 1024 39.44 44.96 -47.07
C PRO A 1024 40.36 44.05 -46.26
N THR A 1025 40.28 44.14 -44.93
CA THR A 1025 40.73 43.05 -44.08
C THR A 1025 39.74 41.91 -44.24
N LYS A 1026 40.25 40.74 -44.62
CA LYS A 1026 39.52 39.45 -44.60
C LYS A 1026 38.66 39.40 -43.33
N PRO A 1027 37.44 38.83 -43.37
CA PRO A 1027 36.70 38.60 -42.15
C PRO A 1027 37.55 37.68 -41.29
N ASP A 1028 38.18 38.24 -40.25
CA ASP A 1028 38.71 37.46 -39.16
C ASP A 1028 37.49 36.74 -38.58
N ARG A 1029 37.36 35.48 -38.98
CA ARG A 1029 36.53 34.49 -38.33
C ARG A 1029 37.06 34.37 -36.91
N THR A 1030 36.62 35.26 -36.04
CA THR A 1030 36.81 35.17 -34.60
C THR A 1030 36.19 33.86 -34.13
N SER A 1031 37.02 32.83 -33.97
CA SER A 1031 37.03 31.81 -32.90
C SER A 1031 35.71 31.37 -32.22
N PHE A 1032 34.56 31.40 -32.90
CA PHE A 1032 33.26 30.96 -32.37
C PHE A 1032 32.45 30.07 -33.32
N ASP A 1033 32.79 29.99 -34.61
CA ASP A 1033 32.06 29.15 -35.58
C ASP A 1033 32.38 27.64 -35.51
N LEU A 1034 33.28 27.20 -34.61
CA LEU A 1034 33.73 25.81 -34.52
C LEU A 1034 33.23 25.03 -33.28
N VAL A 1035 32.30 25.61 -32.49
CA VAL A 1035 31.68 24.90 -31.33
C VAL A 1035 30.16 25.03 -31.37
N ILE A 1036 29.54 24.52 -32.44
CA ILE A 1036 28.07 24.44 -32.62
C ILE A 1036 27.68 22.95 -32.71
N ASN A 1037 27.82 22.19 -31.60
CA ASN A 1037 27.72 20.71 -31.64
C ASN A 1037 26.59 20.09 -30.81
N SER A 1038 25.55 20.82 -30.38
CA SER A 1038 24.38 20.17 -29.78
C SER A 1038 23.04 20.76 -30.26
N PRO A 1039 22.06 19.92 -30.66
CA PRO A 1039 20.72 20.37 -31.05
C PRO A 1039 20.03 21.25 -30.00
N ARG A 1040 20.27 20.95 -28.72
CA ARG A 1040 19.76 21.73 -27.57
C ARG A 1040 20.23 23.18 -27.60
N ARG A 1041 21.52 23.40 -27.78
CA ARG A 1041 22.13 24.74 -27.76
C ARG A 1041 21.74 25.54 -28.99
N ASN A 1042 21.66 24.89 -30.15
CA ASN A 1042 21.21 25.52 -31.40
C ASN A 1042 19.77 26.02 -31.25
N HIS A 1043 18.89 25.19 -30.70
CA HIS A 1043 17.51 25.58 -30.45
C HIS A 1043 17.41 26.77 -29.48
N LEU A 1044 18.24 26.85 -28.43
CA LEU A 1044 18.26 28.00 -27.53
C LEU A 1044 18.65 29.31 -28.24
N HIS A 1045 19.63 29.26 -29.13
CA HIS A 1045 20.09 30.43 -29.88
C HIS A 1045 19.13 30.83 -31.01
N GLU A 1046 18.52 29.84 -31.68
CA GLU A 1046 17.50 30.06 -32.70
C GLU A 1046 16.25 30.71 -32.10
N ALA A 1047 15.74 30.17 -31.00
CA ALA A 1047 14.62 30.77 -30.26
C ALA A 1047 14.95 32.19 -29.76
N ALA A 1048 16.20 32.43 -29.32
CA ALA A 1048 16.63 33.75 -28.87
C ALA A 1048 16.64 34.74 -30.04
N ARG A 1049 17.12 34.31 -31.21
CA ARG A 1049 17.11 35.12 -32.43
C ARG A 1049 15.69 35.42 -32.90
N ASN A 1050 14.78 34.44 -32.86
CA ASN A 1050 13.38 34.63 -33.23
C ASN A 1050 12.67 35.59 -32.27
N ALA A 1051 12.83 35.41 -30.96
CA ALA A 1051 12.26 36.30 -29.95
C ALA A 1051 12.76 37.75 -30.10
N LEU A 1052 14.04 37.93 -30.43
CA LEU A 1052 14.62 39.26 -30.66
C LEU A 1052 14.21 39.85 -32.01
N ALA A 1053 14.13 39.07 -33.09
CA ALA A 1053 13.69 39.53 -34.40
C ALA A 1053 12.22 40.01 -34.38
N ASN A 1054 11.35 39.26 -33.71
CA ASN A 1054 9.96 39.66 -33.46
C ASN A 1054 9.86 40.93 -32.60
N THR A 1055 10.83 41.18 -31.73
CA THR A 1055 10.90 42.39 -30.90
C THR A 1055 11.48 43.59 -31.66
N GLU A 1056 12.45 43.37 -32.57
CA GLU A 1056 13.12 44.41 -33.36
C GLU A 1056 12.29 44.88 -34.56
N SER A 1057 11.40 44.06 -35.12
CA SER A 1057 10.48 44.47 -36.20
C SER A 1057 9.44 45.52 -35.77
N SER A 1058 9.34 45.85 -34.47
CA SER A 1058 8.22 46.63 -33.91
C SER A 1058 8.58 47.88 -33.08
N GLY A 1059 9.85 48.29 -32.90
CA GLY A 1059 10.15 49.69 -32.46
C GLY A 1059 10.96 49.90 -31.16
N THR A 1060 11.57 48.88 -30.58
CA THR A 1060 12.38 49.03 -29.35
C THR A 1060 13.59 49.97 -29.48
N LYS A 1061 14.21 50.13 -30.66
CA LYS A 1061 15.25 51.18 -30.89
C LYS A 1061 14.63 52.59 -30.99
N ARG A 1062 13.40 52.72 -31.49
CA ARG A 1062 12.66 53.99 -31.62
C ARG A 1062 12.24 54.54 -30.25
N TRP A 1063 11.94 53.66 -29.30
CA TRP A 1063 11.36 54.05 -28.02
C TRP A 1063 12.37 54.32 -26.89
N GLN A 1064 13.64 53.98 -27.09
CA GLN A 1064 14.69 54.19 -26.07
C GLN A 1064 14.86 55.66 -25.68
N SER A 1065 14.57 56.59 -26.59
CA SER A 1065 14.63 58.04 -26.37
C SER A 1065 13.41 58.63 -25.65
N PHE A 1066 12.32 57.88 -25.50
CA PHE A 1066 11.11 58.35 -24.81
C PHE A 1066 11.25 58.32 -23.29
N LYS A 1067 10.66 59.31 -22.63
CA LYS A 1067 10.58 59.38 -21.16
C LYS A 1067 9.51 58.44 -20.63
N GLU A 1068 9.70 57.97 -19.40
CA GLU A 1068 8.68 57.20 -18.69
C GLU A 1068 7.49 58.08 -18.30
N PRO A 1069 6.25 57.53 -18.26
CA PRO A 1069 5.86 56.13 -18.41
C PRO A 1069 5.59 55.66 -19.85
N LEU A 1070 5.71 56.54 -20.86
CA LEU A 1070 5.34 56.20 -22.25
C LEU A 1070 6.13 55.00 -22.77
N ARG A 1071 7.44 54.98 -22.51
CA ARG A 1071 8.33 53.89 -22.94
C ARG A 1071 7.91 52.56 -22.29
N LEU A 1072 7.66 52.57 -20.98
CA LEU A 1072 7.18 51.41 -20.24
C LEU A 1072 5.82 50.92 -20.76
N MET A 1073 4.88 51.82 -21.07
CA MET A 1073 3.57 51.46 -21.65
C MET A 1073 3.74 50.78 -23.01
N LEU A 1074 4.54 51.36 -23.91
CA LEU A 1074 4.80 50.79 -25.24
C LEU A 1074 5.47 49.41 -25.14
N GLN A 1075 6.36 49.22 -24.16
CA GLN A 1075 7.03 47.93 -23.92
C GLN A 1075 6.07 46.87 -23.35
N ILE A 1076 5.21 47.24 -22.40
CA ILE A 1076 4.25 46.31 -21.78
C ILE A 1076 3.15 45.93 -22.78
N PHE A 1077 2.67 46.88 -23.58
CA PHE A 1077 1.53 46.68 -24.50
C PHE A 1077 1.95 46.16 -25.88
N GLN A 1078 3.24 45.96 -26.10
CA GLN A 1078 3.77 45.40 -27.33
C GLN A 1078 3.18 44.00 -27.60
N GLY A 1079 2.61 43.82 -28.79
CA GLY A 1079 1.92 42.57 -29.17
C GLY A 1079 0.50 42.42 -28.59
N LEU A 1080 0.07 43.34 -27.71
CA LEU A 1080 -1.28 43.38 -27.14
C LEU A 1080 -2.16 44.46 -27.78
N SER A 1081 -1.57 45.55 -28.26
CA SER A 1081 -2.25 46.65 -28.94
C SER A 1081 -1.48 47.09 -30.19
N ASP A 1082 -2.22 47.43 -31.25
CA ASP A 1082 -1.68 47.92 -32.53
C ASP A 1082 -1.58 49.45 -32.58
N LYS A 1083 -1.73 50.13 -31.42
CA LYS A 1083 -1.75 51.59 -31.34
C LYS A 1083 -0.34 52.19 -31.22
N ASN A 1084 -0.14 53.32 -31.90
CA ASN A 1084 1.15 54.02 -32.00
C ASN A 1084 1.50 54.86 -30.76
N GLU A 1085 2.69 55.46 -30.76
CA GLU A 1085 3.22 56.21 -29.61
C GLU A 1085 2.40 57.46 -29.28
N ASP A 1086 1.92 58.19 -30.30
CA ASP A 1086 1.09 59.38 -30.11
C ASP A 1086 -0.25 59.05 -29.45
N PHE A 1087 -0.77 57.84 -29.70
CA PHE A 1087 -2.02 57.37 -29.08
C PHE A 1087 -1.83 57.23 -27.57
N TRP A 1088 -0.75 56.57 -27.14
CA TRP A 1088 -0.45 56.30 -25.73
C TRP A 1088 0.11 57.50 -24.97
N PHE A 1089 0.71 58.48 -25.66
CA PHE A 1089 1.17 59.72 -25.03
C PHE A 1089 0.04 60.45 -24.27
N ARG A 1090 -1.19 60.36 -24.78
CA ARG A 1090 -2.38 60.94 -24.15
C ARG A 1090 -2.71 60.33 -22.78
N ALA A 1091 -2.27 59.11 -22.50
CA ALA A 1091 -2.47 58.44 -21.21
C ALA A 1091 -1.43 58.84 -20.14
N VAL A 1092 -0.28 59.39 -20.54
CA VAL A 1092 0.86 59.64 -19.64
C VAL A 1092 0.49 60.53 -18.46
N GLY A 1093 -0.34 61.56 -18.69
CA GLY A 1093 -0.74 62.52 -17.66
C GLY A 1093 -1.57 61.94 -16.51
N TYR A 1094 -2.08 60.71 -16.64
CA TYR A 1094 -2.92 60.05 -15.65
C TYR A 1094 -2.14 59.09 -14.74
N PHE A 1095 -0.83 58.91 -14.99
CA PHE A 1095 0.03 58.06 -14.18
C PHE A 1095 0.95 58.90 -13.29
N VAL A 1096 1.01 58.55 -12.00
CA VAL A 1096 1.88 59.19 -11.01
C VAL A 1096 2.99 58.24 -10.61
N ARG A 1097 4.25 58.69 -10.73
CA ARG A 1097 5.41 57.93 -10.29
C ARG A 1097 5.42 57.80 -8.76
N LYS A 1098 5.61 56.58 -8.27
CA LYS A 1098 5.72 56.24 -6.85
C LYS A 1098 6.95 55.34 -6.63
N GLU A 1099 7.63 55.57 -5.52
CA GLU A 1099 8.75 54.75 -5.08
C GLU A 1099 8.35 54.03 -3.79
N TYR A 1100 8.68 52.73 -3.71
CA TYR A 1100 8.39 51.88 -2.57
C TYR A 1100 9.66 51.14 -2.15
N THR A 1101 9.92 51.09 -0.85
CA THR A 1101 11.04 50.35 -0.27
C THR A 1101 10.68 48.87 -0.11
N ALA A 1102 11.69 47.99 -0.17
CA ALA A 1102 11.51 46.57 0.13
C ALA A 1102 10.80 46.34 1.49
N GLY A 1103 9.93 45.33 1.53
CA GLY A 1103 9.07 45.00 2.67
C GLY A 1103 7.74 45.77 2.73
N THR A 1104 7.54 46.79 1.89
CA THR A 1104 6.27 47.55 1.88
C THR A 1104 5.12 46.72 1.31
N VAL A 1105 3.98 46.68 2.00
CA VAL A 1105 2.75 46.07 1.47
C VAL A 1105 2.02 47.09 0.58
N LEU A 1106 1.83 46.79 -0.69
CA LEU A 1106 1.13 47.67 -1.65
C LEU A 1106 -0.38 47.67 -1.44
N PHE A 1107 -0.96 46.50 -1.18
CA PHE A 1107 -2.35 46.30 -0.83
C PHE A 1107 -2.55 44.88 -0.30
N THR A 1108 -3.58 44.69 0.52
CA THR A 1108 -3.92 43.38 1.09
C THR A 1108 -5.17 42.77 0.43
N ARG A 1109 -5.28 41.44 0.47
CA ARG A 1109 -6.47 40.72 0.00
C ARG A 1109 -7.74 41.24 0.71
N GLY A 1110 -8.81 41.42 -0.05
CA GLY A 1110 -10.11 41.89 0.46
C GLY A 1110 -10.25 43.41 0.58
N GLU A 1111 -9.18 44.18 0.34
CA GLU A 1111 -9.30 45.64 0.23
C GLU A 1111 -9.91 46.05 -1.12
N PRO A 1112 -10.62 47.20 -1.20
CA PRO A 1112 -11.09 47.74 -2.47
C PRO A 1112 -9.91 48.15 -3.37
N ALA A 1113 -10.01 47.90 -4.68
CA ALA A 1113 -8.94 48.18 -5.63
C ALA A 1113 -8.77 49.68 -5.93
N LYS A 1114 -7.85 50.34 -5.21
CA LYS A 1114 -7.61 51.80 -5.32
C LYS A 1114 -6.69 52.26 -6.45
N GLY A 1115 -5.98 51.34 -7.11
CA GLY A 1115 -5.03 51.73 -8.17
C GLY A 1115 -4.49 50.60 -9.03
N PHE A 1116 -4.07 50.96 -10.23
CA PHE A 1116 -3.39 50.12 -11.21
C PHE A 1116 -1.92 50.56 -11.34
N TYR A 1117 -0.99 49.60 -11.44
CA TYR A 1117 0.45 49.86 -11.37
C TYR A 1117 1.19 49.33 -12.60
N LEU A 1118 2.03 50.17 -13.21
CA LEU A 1118 3.05 49.77 -14.18
C LEU A 1118 4.40 49.71 -13.47
N VAL A 1119 5.07 48.56 -13.47
CA VAL A 1119 6.31 48.36 -12.73
C VAL A 1119 7.51 48.76 -13.60
N GLU A 1120 8.17 49.87 -13.27
CA GLU A 1120 9.36 50.38 -13.99
C GLU A 1120 10.62 49.64 -13.54
N LYS A 1121 10.79 49.47 -12.23
CA LYS A 1121 11.96 48.83 -11.61
C LYS A 1121 11.55 48.11 -10.33
N GLY A 1122 12.28 47.07 -9.95
CA GLY A 1122 12.04 46.29 -8.74
C GLY A 1122 11.29 44.99 -9.00
N ILE A 1123 10.95 44.29 -7.92
CA ILE A 1123 10.19 43.04 -7.93
C ILE A 1123 9.09 43.15 -6.88
N LEU A 1124 7.86 42.82 -7.27
CA LEU A 1124 6.73 42.70 -6.35
C LEU A 1124 6.40 41.22 -6.16
N ARG A 1125 6.02 40.82 -4.96
CA ARG A 1125 5.58 39.47 -4.63
C ARG A 1125 4.08 39.50 -4.33
N ALA A 1126 3.30 38.72 -5.06
CA ALA A 1126 1.87 38.54 -4.83
C ALA A 1126 1.61 37.17 -4.19
N ASP A 1127 1.04 37.16 -2.99
CA ASP A 1127 0.64 35.95 -2.28
C ASP A 1127 -0.87 35.75 -2.38
N TYR A 1128 -1.28 34.62 -2.95
CA TYR A 1128 -2.65 34.17 -3.08
C TYR A 1128 -2.91 33.10 -2.04
N ASP A 1129 -4.01 33.24 -1.31
CA ASP A 1129 -4.43 32.27 -0.32
C ASP A 1129 -5.68 31.54 -0.83
N LEU A 1130 -5.48 30.33 -1.34
CA LEU A 1130 -6.51 29.48 -1.94
C LEU A 1130 -6.91 28.37 -0.96
N PRO A 1131 -8.14 27.83 -1.03
CA PRO A 1131 -8.56 26.72 -0.17
C PRO A 1131 -7.67 25.47 -0.27
N GLN A 1132 -6.99 25.29 -1.40
CA GLN A 1132 -6.08 24.17 -1.67
C GLN A 1132 -4.62 24.44 -1.27
N GLY A 1133 -4.28 25.65 -0.82
CA GLY A 1133 -2.92 26.06 -0.42
C GLY A 1133 -2.59 27.51 -0.80
N SER A 1134 -1.43 28.00 -0.33
CA SER A 1134 -0.91 29.33 -0.71
C SER A 1134 -0.09 29.26 -1.99
N LEU A 1135 -0.30 30.21 -2.91
CA LEU A 1135 0.45 30.37 -4.14
C LEU A 1135 1.19 31.70 -4.12
N THR A 1136 2.47 31.69 -4.45
CA THR A 1136 3.28 32.92 -4.56
C THR A 1136 3.62 33.20 -6.03
N GLU A 1137 3.49 34.46 -6.44
CA GLU A 1137 3.77 34.96 -7.78
C GLU A 1137 4.75 36.14 -7.71
N SER A 1138 5.85 36.07 -8.46
CA SER A 1138 6.82 37.16 -8.55
C SER A 1138 6.53 38.03 -9.78
N ILE A 1139 6.39 39.34 -9.59
CA ILE A 1139 6.07 40.32 -10.63
C ILE A 1139 7.32 41.17 -10.90
N VAL A 1140 7.89 41.04 -12.10
CA VAL A 1140 9.15 41.69 -12.49
C VAL A 1140 8.88 43.01 -13.23
N ALA A 1141 9.87 43.91 -13.24
CA ALA A 1141 9.86 45.13 -14.04
C ALA A 1141 9.49 44.90 -15.52
N GLY A 1142 8.80 45.88 -16.12
CA GLY A 1142 8.24 45.76 -17.46
C GLY A 1142 6.94 44.97 -17.52
N THR A 1143 6.18 44.91 -16.41
CA THR A 1143 4.87 44.26 -16.33
C THR A 1143 3.87 45.11 -15.53
N THR A 1144 2.63 44.63 -15.39
CA THR A 1144 1.55 45.31 -14.68
C THR A 1144 1.15 44.59 -13.39
N CYS A 1145 0.58 45.33 -12.45
CA CYS A 1145 0.07 44.80 -11.20
C CYS A 1145 -1.29 45.42 -10.82
N GLY A 1146 -2.22 44.56 -10.40
CA GLY A 1146 -3.51 44.96 -9.86
C GLY A 1146 -4.58 45.27 -10.92
N GLU A 1147 -4.35 44.86 -12.16
CA GLU A 1147 -5.19 45.10 -13.34
C GLU A 1147 -6.63 44.63 -13.15
N LEU A 1148 -6.83 43.34 -12.85
CA LEU A 1148 -8.16 42.76 -12.82
C LEU A 1148 -9.06 43.38 -11.74
N PRO A 1149 -8.68 43.43 -10.45
CA PRO A 1149 -9.53 44.04 -9.42
C PRO A 1149 -9.81 45.52 -9.67
N PHE A 1150 -8.84 46.26 -10.24
CA PHE A 1150 -9.00 47.69 -10.49
C PHE A 1150 -10.03 47.99 -11.58
N PHE A 1151 -9.93 47.33 -12.74
CA PHE A 1151 -10.82 47.59 -13.87
C PHE A 1151 -12.21 46.94 -13.74
N SER A 1152 -12.32 45.86 -12.96
CA SER A 1152 -13.62 45.24 -12.63
C SER A 1152 -14.31 45.85 -11.41
N GLU A 1153 -13.68 46.82 -10.73
CA GLU A 1153 -14.17 47.39 -9.48
C GLU A 1153 -14.48 46.35 -8.38
N THR A 1154 -13.65 45.31 -8.30
CA THR A 1154 -13.73 44.25 -7.28
C THR A 1154 -12.66 44.38 -6.21
N ASP A 1155 -12.80 43.63 -5.11
CA ASP A 1155 -11.80 43.60 -4.05
C ASP A 1155 -10.52 42.89 -4.50
N ARG A 1156 -9.39 43.25 -3.87
CA ARG A 1156 -8.08 42.67 -4.14
C ARG A 1156 -8.09 41.16 -3.91
N THR A 1157 -7.61 40.43 -4.91
CA THR A 1157 -7.55 38.96 -4.90
C THR A 1157 -6.32 38.38 -4.20
N ALA A 1158 -5.29 39.19 -3.98
CA ALA A 1158 -4.02 38.79 -3.37
C ALA A 1158 -3.44 39.93 -2.53
N THR A 1159 -2.56 39.56 -1.61
CA THR A 1159 -1.72 40.50 -0.88
C THR A 1159 -0.43 40.70 -1.68
N VAL A 1160 -0.09 41.94 -2.00
CA VAL A 1160 1.12 42.27 -2.77
C VAL A 1160 2.11 43.02 -1.91
N THR A 1161 3.34 42.53 -1.87
CA THR A 1161 4.46 43.09 -1.12
C THR A 1161 5.60 43.46 -2.06
N VAL A 1162 6.40 44.45 -1.68
CA VAL A 1162 7.58 44.86 -2.45
C VAL A 1162 8.75 44.00 -1.98
N ASP A 1163 9.22 43.10 -2.84
CA ASP A 1163 10.34 42.21 -2.50
C ASP A 1163 11.69 42.93 -2.68
N ARG A 1164 11.82 43.73 -3.73
CA ARG A 1164 12.96 44.62 -3.98
C ARG A 1164 12.49 46.04 -4.26
N ASP A 1165 13.27 47.03 -3.81
CA ASP A 1165 13.00 48.46 -4.02
C ASP A 1165 12.42 48.73 -5.42
N CYS A 1166 11.21 49.26 -5.41
CA CYS A 1166 10.34 49.29 -6.58
C CYS A 1166 9.97 50.72 -6.96
N VAL A 1167 10.08 51.01 -8.25
CA VAL A 1167 9.53 52.22 -8.86
C VAL A 1167 8.36 51.78 -9.72
N ALA A 1168 7.17 52.32 -9.41
CA ALA A 1168 5.95 51.99 -10.15
C ALA A 1168 5.15 53.25 -10.48
N TRP A 1169 4.53 53.24 -11.66
CA TRP A 1169 3.62 54.29 -12.09
C TRP A 1169 2.20 53.89 -11.75
N ARG A 1170 1.55 54.65 -10.86
CA ARG A 1170 0.21 54.37 -10.36
C ARG A 1170 -0.83 55.23 -11.07
N MET A 1171 -1.87 54.61 -11.60
CA MET A 1171 -3.13 55.27 -11.94
C MET A 1171 -4.14 54.98 -10.82
N ASP A 1172 -4.75 56.03 -10.26
CA ASP A 1172 -5.79 55.90 -9.24
C ASP A 1172 -7.19 56.00 -9.84
N LYS A 1173 -8.22 55.77 -9.01
CA LYS A 1173 -9.62 55.76 -9.45
C LYS A 1173 -10.05 57.11 -10.05
N GLU A 1174 -9.56 58.23 -9.50
CA GLU A 1174 -9.83 59.56 -10.04
C GLU A 1174 -9.15 59.79 -11.40
N GLY A 1175 -7.89 59.37 -11.55
CA GLY A 1175 -7.17 59.42 -12.82
C GLY A 1175 -7.86 58.58 -13.89
N TRP A 1176 -8.37 57.41 -13.52
CA TRP A 1176 -9.15 56.55 -14.41
C TRP A 1176 -10.47 57.18 -14.87
N GLN A 1177 -11.25 57.75 -13.94
CA GLN A 1177 -12.50 58.45 -14.28
C GLN A 1177 -12.27 59.67 -15.18
N LYS A 1178 -11.17 60.41 -14.96
CA LYS A 1178 -10.79 61.52 -15.85
C LYS A 1178 -10.38 61.00 -17.23
N LEU A 1179 -9.58 59.94 -17.30
CA LEU A 1179 -9.19 59.34 -18.58
C LEU A 1179 -10.41 58.88 -19.39
N GLN A 1180 -11.39 58.24 -18.74
CA GLN A 1180 -12.66 57.85 -19.37
C GLN A 1180 -13.43 59.05 -19.94
N LYS A 1181 -13.44 60.18 -19.22
CA LYS A 1181 -14.17 61.38 -19.63
C LYS A 1181 -13.44 62.18 -20.72
N ASP A 1182 -12.12 62.34 -20.57
CA ASP A 1182 -11.32 63.25 -21.40
C ASP A 1182 -10.77 62.57 -22.66
N GLN A 1183 -10.51 61.24 -22.62
CA GLN A 1183 -9.94 60.44 -23.70
C GLN A 1183 -10.56 59.01 -23.74
N PRO A 1184 -11.84 58.87 -24.13
CA PRO A 1184 -12.57 57.60 -24.06
C PRO A 1184 -11.97 56.48 -24.93
N ASP A 1185 -11.39 56.82 -26.08
CA ASP A 1185 -10.73 55.87 -26.98
C ASP A 1185 -9.49 55.22 -26.34
N VAL A 1186 -8.72 56.00 -25.57
CA VAL A 1186 -7.54 55.52 -24.83
C VAL A 1186 -7.95 54.65 -23.65
N ALA A 1187 -9.00 55.04 -22.92
CA ALA A 1187 -9.53 54.23 -21.82
C ALA A 1187 -10.01 52.85 -22.30
N GLN A 1188 -10.72 52.81 -23.43
CA GLN A 1188 -11.21 51.55 -24.01
C GLN A 1188 -10.08 50.61 -24.43
N GLU A 1189 -9.03 51.14 -25.06
CA GLU A 1189 -7.89 50.31 -25.46
C GLU A 1189 -7.07 49.84 -24.25
N LEU A 1190 -6.89 50.68 -23.23
CA LEU A 1190 -6.22 50.29 -21.98
C LEU A 1190 -6.97 49.16 -21.25
N LEU A 1191 -8.30 49.22 -21.25
CA LEU A 1191 -9.15 48.16 -20.72
C LEU A 1191 -8.96 46.85 -21.49
N ARG A 1192 -9.00 46.91 -22.83
CA ARG A 1192 -8.80 45.74 -23.71
C ARG A 1192 -7.44 45.08 -23.46
N VAL A 1193 -6.38 45.87 -23.35
CA VAL A 1193 -5.03 45.36 -23.08
C VAL A 1193 -4.95 44.71 -21.70
N SER A 1194 -5.54 45.33 -20.69
CA SER A 1194 -5.57 44.80 -19.32
C SER A 1194 -6.30 43.45 -19.22
N LEU A 1195 -7.36 43.29 -20.00
CA LEU A 1195 -8.10 42.04 -20.11
C LEU A 1195 -7.30 40.93 -20.81
N LYS A 1196 -6.54 41.26 -21.88
CA LYS A 1196 -5.62 40.31 -22.52
C LYS A 1196 -4.54 39.82 -21.56
N LEU A 1197 -3.89 40.74 -20.84
CA LEU A 1197 -2.87 40.43 -19.82
C LEU A 1197 -3.41 39.49 -18.73
N THR A 1198 -4.64 39.76 -18.26
CA THR A 1198 -5.29 38.92 -17.25
C THR A 1198 -5.54 37.49 -17.76
N SER A 1199 -5.96 37.34 -19.03
CA SER A 1199 -6.23 36.04 -19.63
C SER A 1199 -4.97 35.16 -19.75
N GLU A 1200 -3.85 35.75 -20.16
CA GLU A 1200 -2.55 35.04 -20.25
C GLU A 1200 -2.11 34.55 -18.87
N ARG A 1201 -2.17 35.44 -17.87
CA ARG A 1201 -1.84 35.13 -16.47
C ARG A 1201 -2.70 34.00 -15.90
N MET A 1202 -4.02 34.05 -16.09
CA MET A 1202 -4.92 33.04 -15.54
C MET A 1202 -4.59 31.64 -16.07
N THR A 1203 -4.12 31.55 -17.32
CA THR A 1203 -3.70 30.29 -17.94
C THR A 1203 -2.46 29.72 -17.23
N SER A 1204 -1.42 30.53 -16.99
CA SER A 1204 -0.19 30.10 -16.30
C SER A 1204 -0.43 29.69 -14.84
N ILE A 1205 -1.25 30.46 -14.10
CA ILE A 1205 -1.59 30.11 -12.72
C ILE A 1205 -2.39 28.79 -12.67
N THR A 1206 -3.35 28.62 -13.58
CA THR A 1206 -4.18 27.40 -13.62
C THR A 1206 -3.36 26.17 -13.93
N SER A 1207 -2.39 26.24 -14.87
CA SER A 1207 -1.55 25.09 -15.20
C SER A 1207 -0.61 24.69 -14.05
N TYR A 1208 -0.07 25.67 -13.32
CA TYR A 1208 0.71 25.42 -12.11
C TYR A 1208 -0.12 24.78 -10.98
N ILE A 1209 -1.33 25.29 -10.72
CA ILE A 1209 -2.22 24.73 -9.68
C ILE A 1209 -2.63 23.29 -10.03
N LEU A 1210 -2.96 23.01 -11.29
CA LEU A 1210 -3.32 21.66 -11.73
C LEU A 1210 -2.17 20.66 -11.57
N THR A 1211 -0.93 21.13 -11.70
CA THR A 1211 0.23 20.28 -11.46
C THR A 1211 0.55 20.14 -10.00
N MET A 1212 0.31 21.12 -9.14
CA MET A 1212 0.44 20.96 -7.69
C MET A 1212 -0.58 19.99 -7.09
N ALA A 1213 -1.82 19.98 -7.59
CA ALA A 1213 -2.88 19.08 -7.10
C ALA A 1213 -2.73 17.62 -7.57
N GLY A 1214 -1.98 17.41 -8.67
CA GLY A 1214 -1.67 16.10 -9.24
C GLY A 1214 -0.52 15.46 -8.50
#